data_AF-A0A4D9CQJ3-F1
#
_entry.id   AF-A0A4D9CQJ3-F1
#
_cell.length_a   1.000
_cell.length_b   1.000
_cell.length_c   1.000
_cell.angle_alpha   90.00
_cell.angle_beta   90.00
_cell.angle_gamma   90.00
#
_symmetry.space_group_name_H-M   'P 1'
#
loop_
_entity.id
_entity.type
_entity.pdbx_description
1 polymer ?
#
loop_
_entity_poly.entity_id
_entity_poly.type
_entity_poly.pdbx_seq_one_letter_code
_entity_poly.pdbx_strand_id
1 'polypeptide(L)'
;MSGTRLCLRVFILLAISHCTVSVPPPPLERSGALHSALQPNQASEHPPSNALVSHVHVPYSSSLPASPFYPDRISPSPGTDRCTTIIVGPKASVDGSTMTTHTADCAECDFRLAKVPARDWPAGAQRPIYLFASAYPRRVQEGRSPTWEPANLDSSLPQARAWKRKGFSQIIGHIPQVRHTYALIEGLYGIENEHQVAIGESTCSGRFWTKPRGVPNGGQALLEIGELSSIALERCRTARCAIQTMGDLATRYGYYGAQWDGQMDDIIAEAGEALTVGDPREAWIFHILPDDTGTAAIWAAQRVPDEHLSLVANQFIIRGIPRNHSDDFMHSNNLWRVAEKHRLWSPEDGDLDFLHVYGFLRVHSAYATRRVWRVFTLAAPSLAPSLPATVDDYGDSYPFSVRPDKLLTPQDLMRYQRDHYEGTAYDLTQGVAAGPYGDPNRYDPAANLGENVTLLQAGAGFYERSISLFRTSYSTVTQSRSHLPNLVAARVWICQYMPAMSTYTPLYVASTSLPPSYTQGSLFQYTDTCNYWAAASVGNWATRFYRYIRQDVEAAQRSLEAPLFLDAETSDSQAMALLATGDMEGAREVLAEQAGKAAEVALRTWNDLFRTLIARYRDGYKVKDMQSPVFEQEFLFYPYWWLQVSGFFDHSLQMAEPESLPPSTPTVLPEQGVSAKARGRVKKSVTEKDGAAMAVRSSGRAEGEAGERGAGFTASTVVAAVGFVAGLCTALGFWLGQQWSVRQTYAPLGP
;
A
#
# COMPACT_ATOMS: atom_id res chain seq x y z
N MET A 1 31.40 8.77 -57.21
CA MET A 1 31.89 9.68 -58.28
C MET A 1 30.99 10.91 -58.31
N SER A 2 31.46 12.06 -58.84
CA SER A 2 30.69 13.26 -59.30
C SER A 2 29.26 13.49 -58.73
N GLY A 3 28.93 14.58 -58.02
CA GLY A 3 29.19 16.00 -58.38
C GLY A 3 27.90 16.64 -58.98
N THR A 4 27.61 17.95 -58.96
CA THR A 4 28.38 19.13 -58.51
C THR A 4 27.48 20.39 -58.38
N ARG A 5 27.37 20.98 -57.17
CA ARG A 5 26.98 22.41 -56.88
C ARG A 5 25.56 22.87 -57.34
N LEU A 6 24.98 24.02 -56.95
CA LEU A 6 25.41 25.29 -56.30
C LEU A 6 24.45 25.54 -55.07
N CYS A 7 24.25 26.68 -54.37
CA CYS A 7 24.69 28.08 -54.49
C CYS A 7 24.74 28.88 -53.14
N LEU A 8 25.48 29.98 -53.20
CA LEU A 8 25.61 31.24 -52.41
C LEU A 8 24.43 31.78 -51.53
N ARG A 9 24.60 32.66 -50.51
CA ARG A 9 25.78 33.19 -49.74
C ARG A 9 25.37 34.16 -48.57
N VAL A 10 26.39 34.60 -47.78
CA VAL A 10 26.47 35.76 -46.81
C VAL A 10 25.88 35.46 -45.40
N PHE A 11 26.61 35.43 -44.25
CA PHE A 11 27.44 36.42 -43.49
C PHE A 11 26.60 37.56 -42.84
N ILE A 12 26.82 38.09 -41.62
CA ILE A 12 28.04 38.53 -40.88
C ILE A 12 27.89 38.36 -39.33
N LEU A 13 29.02 38.33 -38.60
CA LEU A 13 29.13 38.44 -37.12
C LEU A 13 29.31 39.90 -36.64
N LEU A 14 28.87 40.24 -35.43
CA LEU A 14 29.45 41.37 -34.67
C LEU A 14 29.27 41.22 -33.15
N ALA A 15 30.27 41.67 -32.38
CA ALA A 15 30.25 41.75 -30.92
C ALA A 15 31.09 42.94 -30.45
N ILE A 16 30.60 43.67 -29.43
CA ILE A 16 31.23 44.71 -28.60
C ILE A 16 30.19 44.90 -27.45
N SER A 17 30.46 44.55 -26.18
CA SER A 17 31.43 45.09 -25.22
C SER A 17 31.09 46.51 -24.73
N HIS A 18 30.81 46.66 -23.43
CA HIS A 18 31.19 47.81 -22.57
C HIS A 18 31.09 47.40 -21.09
N CYS A 19 31.75 48.13 -20.18
CA CYS A 19 32.07 47.67 -18.82
C CYS A 19 31.72 48.70 -17.72
N THR A 20 31.62 48.21 -16.46
CA THR A 20 31.72 48.98 -15.19
C THR A 20 30.60 50.02 -14.93
N VAL A 21 30.33 50.53 -13.72
CA VAL A 21 31.16 50.84 -12.53
C VAL A 21 30.43 50.52 -11.20
N SER A 22 31.19 50.24 -10.14
CA SER A 22 30.74 49.94 -8.75
C SER A 22 30.44 51.21 -7.92
N VAL A 23 29.72 51.07 -6.79
CA VAL A 23 30.01 51.79 -5.50
C VAL A 23 29.11 51.25 -4.35
N PRO A 24 29.63 51.13 -3.10
CA PRO A 24 28.85 50.80 -1.89
C PRO A 24 28.61 52.00 -0.95
N PRO A 25 27.70 51.91 0.03
CA PRO A 25 27.67 52.78 1.22
C PRO A 25 28.34 52.12 2.46
N PRO A 26 28.86 52.88 3.46
CA PRO A 26 29.80 52.35 4.46
C PRO A 26 29.29 52.59 5.94
N PRO A 27 30.06 52.84 7.02
CA PRO A 27 29.86 52.06 8.26
C PRO A 27 29.74 52.89 9.57
N LEU A 28 29.64 52.16 10.71
CA LEU A 28 30.08 52.53 12.07
C LEU A 28 29.54 53.82 12.76
N GLU A 29 29.05 53.65 14.00
CA GLU A 29 29.75 54.27 15.14
C GLU A 29 29.50 53.53 16.48
N ARG A 30 30.20 53.94 17.55
CA ARG A 30 30.18 53.32 18.90
C ARG A 30 30.05 54.37 20.01
N SER A 31 29.13 54.18 20.94
CA SER A 31 29.23 54.60 22.35
C SER A 31 28.15 53.89 23.19
N GLY A 32 28.28 53.69 24.51
CA GLY A 32 29.48 53.78 25.35
C GLY A 32 29.21 54.31 26.77
N ALA A 33 29.43 53.46 27.79
CA ALA A 33 29.47 53.81 29.23
C ALA A 33 28.14 54.28 29.89
N LEU A 34 27.91 54.23 31.21
CA LEU A 34 28.34 53.37 32.35
C LEU A 34 27.47 53.71 33.60
N HIS A 35 27.60 52.92 34.68
CA HIS A 35 27.09 53.17 36.07
C HIS A 35 25.55 53.17 36.26
N SER A 36 24.90 52.45 37.20
CA SER A 36 25.11 52.16 38.66
C SER A 36 24.62 53.30 39.58
N ALA A 37 23.94 53.08 40.73
CA ALA A 37 23.73 51.86 41.54
C ALA A 37 22.56 52.00 42.56
N LEU A 38 22.41 50.98 43.44
CA LEU A 38 21.77 50.97 44.78
C LEU A 38 20.24 50.71 44.90
N GLN A 39 19.87 50.23 46.11
CA GLN A 39 18.57 49.70 46.58
C GLN A 39 18.10 50.57 47.79
N PRO A 40 17.18 50.14 48.71
CA PRO A 40 16.03 49.21 48.65
C PRO A 40 14.73 49.81 49.26
N ASN A 41 13.55 49.15 49.13
CA ASN A 41 12.73 48.66 50.28
C ASN A 41 11.30 48.13 49.96
N GLN A 42 10.89 47.16 50.80
CA GLN A 42 9.54 46.80 51.31
C GLN A 42 8.32 46.49 50.40
N ALA A 43 7.85 45.23 50.53
CA ALA A 43 6.46 44.71 50.66
C ALA A 43 5.26 45.53 50.14
N SER A 44 4.28 44.95 49.42
CA SER A 44 3.34 43.93 49.94
C SER A 44 2.48 43.21 48.86
N GLU A 45 1.80 42.12 49.26
CA GLU A 45 0.55 41.55 48.68
C GLU A 45 0.53 40.89 47.27
N HIS A 46 -0.56 40.14 47.00
CA HIS A 46 -0.88 39.34 45.79
C HIS A 46 -1.67 40.19 44.75
N PRO A 47 -2.11 39.72 43.54
CA PRO A 47 -2.00 38.41 42.88
C PRO A 47 -1.33 38.40 41.44
N PRO A 48 -1.97 38.05 40.29
CA PRO A 48 -1.79 36.74 39.63
C PRO A 48 -1.26 36.72 38.17
N SER A 49 -0.98 35.49 37.70
CA SER A 49 -1.02 34.98 36.31
C SER A 49 0.13 35.29 35.32
N ASN A 50 0.39 34.28 34.46
CA ASN A 50 1.03 34.27 33.14
C ASN A 50 2.30 35.12 32.88
N ALA A 51 3.47 34.46 32.84
CA ALA A 51 4.53 34.79 31.88
C ALA A 51 5.46 33.59 31.59
N LEU A 52 6.04 33.59 30.39
CA LEU A 52 7.02 32.61 29.91
C LEU A 52 8.29 32.55 30.79
N VAL A 53 8.84 31.36 30.99
CA VAL A 53 10.24 31.17 31.42
C VAL A 53 11.08 30.83 30.20
N SER A 54 12.06 31.69 29.88
CA SER A 54 13.02 31.45 28.81
C SER A 54 14.14 30.52 29.28
N HIS A 55 14.28 29.37 28.61
CA HIS A 55 15.45 28.52 28.81
C HIS A 55 16.68 29.08 28.06
N VAL A 56 17.82 29.10 28.76
CA VAL A 56 19.08 29.67 28.26
C VAL A 56 19.64 28.80 27.14
N HIS A 57 19.87 29.38 25.97
CA HIS A 57 20.58 28.73 24.86
C HIS A 57 22.06 28.54 25.21
N VAL A 58 22.51 27.29 25.27
CA VAL A 58 23.94 26.93 25.23
C VAL A 58 24.31 26.65 23.78
N PRO A 59 25.17 27.45 23.13
CA PRO A 59 25.46 27.29 21.70
C PRO A 59 26.40 26.11 21.45
N TYR A 60 25.87 24.99 20.98
CA TYR A 60 26.67 23.93 20.37
C TYR A 60 27.17 24.40 18.99
N SER A 61 28.49 24.41 18.79
CA SER A 61 29.13 24.92 17.57
C SER A 61 29.18 23.85 16.46
N SER A 62 28.04 23.53 15.84
CA SER A 62 27.93 22.56 14.75
C SER A 62 28.39 23.11 13.39
N SER A 63 29.69 23.37 13.23
CA SER A 63 30.28 23.79 11.95
C SER A 63 30.64 22.60 11.04
N LEU A 64 29.63 21.79 10.67
CA LEU A 64 29.76 20.84 9.56
C LEU A 64 29.66 21.61 8.22
N PRO A 65 30.56 21.37 7.24
CA PRO A 65 30.43 21.97 5.93
C PRO A 65 29.27 21.32 5.17
N ALA A 66 28.30 22.12 4.72
CA ALA A 66 27.11 21.63 4.02
C ALA A 66 27.48 20.83 2.75
N SER A 67 26.84 19.66 2.58
CA SER A 67 26.85 18.95 1.30
C SER A 67 26.07 19.79 0.26
N PRO A 68 26.56 19.96 -0.97
CA PRO A 68 26.01 20.94 -1.90
C PRO A 68 24.67 20.56 -2.55
N PHE A 69 24.11 19.37 -2.26
CA PHE A 69 22.82 18.91 -2.81
C PHE A 69 22.01 18.13 -1.78
N TYR A 70 20.68 18.28 -1.91
CA TYR A 70 19.58 17.80 -1.06
C TYR A 70 19.34 18.58 0.24
N PRO A 71 18.07 18.96 0.55
CA PRO A 71 17.67 19.31 1.91
C PRO A 71 17.65 18.05 2.78
N ASP A 72 17.85 18.18 4.09
CA ASP A 72 17.93 17.04 5.02
C ASP A 72 16.62 16.23 5.19
N ARG A 73 15.56 16.55 4.43
CA ARG A 73 14.26 15.87 4.47
C ARG A 73 13.63 15.77 3.07
N ILE A 74 13.02 14.63 2.77
CA ILE A 74 12.23 14.42 1.54
C ILE A 74 10.72 14.62 1.76
N SER A 75 10.07 15.19 0.76
CA SER A 75 8.60 15.24 0.63
C SER A 75 8.18 14.40 -0.60
N PRO A 76 8.24 13.06 -0.51
CA PRO A 76 7.95 12.19 -1.65
C PRO A 76 6.55 12.41 -2.19
N SER A 77 6.38 12.12 -3.47
CA SER A 77 5.13 12.29 -4.17
C SER A 77 4.03 11.38 -3.61
N PRO A 78 2.75 11.70 -3.92
CA PRO A 78 1.64 10.88 -3.50
C PRO A 78 1.63 9.51 -4.17
N GLY A 79 1.36 8.46 -3.39
CA GLY A 79 1.08 7.13 -3.93
C GLY A 79 2.27 6.17 -4.05
N THR A 80 3.48 6.50 -3.55
CA THR A 80 4.57 5.50 -3.49
C THR A 80 4.28 4.40 -2.46
N ASP A 81 4.92 3.24 -2.64
CA ASP A 81 4.62 1.96 -2.00
C ASP A 81 5.34 1.88 -0.65
N ARG A 82 4.59 1.75 0.45
CA ARG A 82 5.16 2.02 1.79
C ARG A 82 4.53 1.14 2.84
N CYS A 83 5.15 0.02 3.18
CA CYS A 83 4.54 -1.04 3.99
C CYS A 83 4.70 -0.89 5.52
N THR A 84 4.10 -1.79 6.31
CA THR A 84 4.37 -1.95 7.75
C THR A 84 4.65 -3.42 8.07
N THR A 85 5.73 -3.71 8.81
CA THR A 85 6.12 -5.09 9.17
C THR A 85 6.48 -5.20 10.65
N ILE A 86 5.97 -6.24 11.32
CA ILE A 86 6.17 -6.53 12.75
C ILE A 86 6.82 -7.91 12.85
N ILE A 87 7.72 -8.15 13.82
CA ILE A 87 8.24 -9.49 14.12
C ILE A 87 8.28 -9.79 15.62
N VAL A 88 7.97 -11.05 15.95
CA VAL A 88 7.86 -11.59 17.31
C VAL A 88 8.86 -12.73 17.49
N GLY A 89 9.69 -12.64 18.54
CA GLY A 89 10.62 -13.71 18.94
C GLY A 89 9.88 -14.95 19.51
N PRO A 90 10.51 -16.14 19.49
CA PRO A 90 9.82 -17.40 19.79
C PRO A 90 9.46 -17.62 21.27
N LYS A 91 9.85 -16.71 22.17
CA LYS A 91 9.43 -16.68 23.58
C LYS A 91 8.53 -15.48 23.90
N ALA A 92 8.20 -14.66 22.90
CA ALA A 92 7.18 -13.62 22.98
C ALA A 92 5.81 -14.08 22.44
N SER A 93 5.72 -15.28 21.88
CA SER A 93 4.49 -15.89 21.35
C SER A 93 3.89 -16.94 22.30
N VAL A 94 2.59 -17.21 22.16
CA VAL A 94 1.87 -18.20 22.99
C VAL A 94 2.24 -19.65 22.64
N ASP A 95 2.57 -19.94 21.38
CA ASP A 95 2.80 -21.29 20.84
C ASP A 95 4.29 -21.63 20.59
N GLY A 96 5.20 -20.72 20.91
CA GLY A 96 6.64 -20.90 20.65
C GLY A 96 7.05 -20.70 19.19
N SER A 97 6.18 -20.12 18.35
CA SER A 97 6.52 -19.74 16.97
C SER A 97 7.18 -18.36 16.91
N THR A 98 8.06 -18.14 15.93
CA THR A 98 8.29 -16.76 15.46
C THR A 98 7.16 -16.38 14.51
N MET A 99 6.79 -15.10 14.53
CA MET A 99 5.78 -14.56 13.63
C MET A 99 6.29 -13.28 13.00
N THR A 100 6.28 -13.17 11.68
CA THR A 100 6.42 -11.89 10.96
C THR A 100 5.13 -11.50 10.23
N THR A 101 4.83 -10.20 10.23
CA THR A 101 3.71 -9.58 9.50
C THR A 101 4.19 -8.69 8.38
N HIS A 102 3.32 -8.40 7.42
CA HIS A 102 3.57 -7.39 6.39
C HIS A 102 2.23 -6.83 5.88
N THR A 103 2.01 -5.50 5.89
CA THR A 103 0.95 -4.84 5.09
C THR A 103 1.53 -4.31 3.77
N ALA A 104 1.22 -4.96 2.65
CA ALA A 104 1.69 -4.56 1.32
C ALA A 104 0.87 -3.35 0.79
N ASP A 105 1.24 -2.15 1.23
CA ASP A 105 0.45 -0.93 1.09
C ASP A 105 0.83 -0.13 -0.18
N CYS A 106 0.24 -0.55 -1.29
CA CYS A 106 0.54 -0.15 -2.65
C CYS A 106 -0.76 -0.07 -3.48
N ALA A 107 -0.97 1.06 -4.16
CA ALA A 107 -2.26 1.38 -4.79
C ALA A 107 -2.53 0.64 -6.13
N GLU A 108 -1.47 0.20 -6.82
CA GLU A 108 -1.56 -0.45 -8.14
C GLU A 108 -1.01 -1.89 -8.17
N CYS A 109 -0.69 -2.46 -7.01
CA CYS A 109 0.04 -3.72 -6.92
C CYS A 109 -0.73 -4.97 -7.35
N ASP A 110 0.05 -5.96 -7.81
CA ASP A 110 -0.47 -7.30 -8.06
C ASP A 110 -0.79 -8.04 -6.75
N PHE A 111 -2.05 -7.94 -6.31
CA PHE A 111 -2.57 -8.58 -5.10
C PHE A 111 -2.57 -10.11 -5.13
N ARG A 112 -2.31 -10.73 -6.30
CA ARG A 112 -2.34 -12.19 -6.48
C ARG A 112 -1.14 -12.85 -5.80
N LEU A 113 -1.35 -14.07 -5.32
CA LEU A 113 -0.33 -14.87 -4.64
C LEU A 113 0.04 -16.10 -5.45
N ALA A 114 1.24 -16.63 -5.22
CA ALA A 114 1.76 -17.78 -5.95
C ALA A 114 2.33 -18.84 -5.02
N LYS A 115 2.00 -20.11 -5.32
CA LYS A 115 2.77 -21.26 -4.85
C LYS A 115 3.91 -21.51 -5.82
N VAL A 116 5.15 -21.42 -5.36
CA VAL A 116 6.32 -21.89 -6.11
C VAL A 116 6.67 -23.29 -5.56
N PRO A 117 6.70 -24.34 -6.40
CA PRO A 117 7.09 -25.69 -5.98
C PRO A 117 8.62 -25.84 -5.91
N ALA A 118 9.09 -26.77 -5.07
CA ALA A 118 10.50 -27.16 -5.00
C ALA A 118 10.96 -27.82 -6.31
N ARG A 119 12.24 -27.67 -6.66
CA ARG A 119 12.80 -28.12 -7.96
C ARG A 119 14.27 -28.46 -7.88
N ASP A 120 14.66 -29.50 -8.61
CA ASP A 120 16.04 -29.72 -9.00
C ASP A 120 16.36 -29.01 -10.34
N TRP A 121 17.59 -28.54 -10.47
CA TRP A 121 18.12 -27.83 -11.63
C TRP A 121 19.39 -28.53 -12.16
N PRO A 122 19.60 -28.56 -13.49
CA PRO A 122 20.80 -29.16 -14.07
C PRO A 122 22.06 -28.36 -13.71
N ALA A 123 23.21 -29.04 -13.68
CA ALA A 123 24.49 -28.41 -13.37
C ALA A 123 24.80 -27.27 -14.37
N GLY A 124 25.22 -26.11 -13.86
CA GLY A 124 25.49 -24.92 -14.67
C GLY A 124 24.25 -24.09 -15.04
N ALA A 125 23.04 -24.49 -14.62
CA ALA A 125 21.83 -23.70 -14.80
C ALA A 125 21.99 -22.26 -14.28
N GLN A 126 21.31 -21.33 -14.95
CA GLN A 126 21.30 -19.91 -14.61
C GLN A 126 19.89 -19.50 -14.19
N ARG A 127 19.76 -18.77 -13.08
CA ARG A 127 18.50 -18.17 -12.66
C ARG A 127 18.38 -16.81 -13.34
N PRO A 128 17.35 -16.53 -14.15
CA PRO A 128 17.09 -15.19 -14.65
C PRO A 128 16.75 -14.26 -13.47
N ILE A 129 17.16 -13.00 -13.59
CA ILE A 129 16.75 -11.91 -12.71
C ILE A 129 15.89 -10.96 -13.52
N TYR A 130 14.68 -10.71 -13.04
CA TYR A 130 13.74 -9.79 -13.67
C TYR A 130 13.93 -8.36 -13.14
N LEU A 131 13.60 -7.37 -13.96
CA LEU A 131 13.41 -6.00 -13.48
C LEU A 131 12.22 -6.01 -12.50
N PHE A 132 12.35 -5.27 -11.39
CA PHE A 132 11.24 -5.11 -10.46
C PHE A 132 10.04 -4.43 -11.12
N ALA A 133 8.85 -4.81 -10.65
CA ALA A 133 7.59 -4.13 -10.90
C ALA A 133 6.67 -4.49 -9.73
N SER A 134 6.03 -3.48 -9.14
CA SER A 134 5.00 -3.68 -8.11
C SER A 134 3.60 -3.76 -8.77
N ALA A 135 3.35 -2.86 -9.72
CA ALA A 135 2.12 -2.68 -10.49
C ALA A 135 1.57 -3.94 -11.21
N TYR A 136 0.25 -4.08 -11.26
CA TYR A 136 -0.44 -5.23 -11.86
C TYR A 136 -0.37 -5.25 -13.41
N PRO A 137 -0.08 -6.42 -14.04
CA PRO A 137 0.39 -7.67 -13.44
C PRO A 137 1.92 -7.60 -13.24
N ARG A 138 2.38 -7.83 -12.01
CA ARG A 138 3.80 -7.62 -11.64
C ARG A 138 4.75 -8.55 -12.40
N ARG A 139 4.26 -9.73 -12.77
CA ARG A 139 5.05 -10.82 -13.34
C ARG A 139 4.21 -11.66 -14.29
N VAL A 140 4.78 -11.89 -15.47
CA VAL A 140 4.28 -12.82 -16.48
C VAL A 140 5.45 -13.72 -16.85
N GLN A 141 5.49 -14.90 -16.23
CA GLN A 141 6.63 -15.82 -16.29
C GLN A 141 6.14 -17.26 -16.43
N GLU A 142 6.30 -17.81 -17.63
CA GLU A 142 6.07 -19.23 -17.92
C GLU A 142 6.90 -20.11 -16.97
N GLY A 143 6.24 -21.11 -16.40
CA GLY A 143 6.84 -22.14 -15.59
C GLY A 143 7.20 -21.76 -14.15
N ARG A 144 7.04 -20.52 -13.66
CA ARG A 144 7.33 -20.20 -12.23
C ARG A 144 6.23 -20.71 -11.29
N SER A 145 4.98 -20.35 -11.58
CA SER A 145 3.79 -20.73 -10.82
C SER A 145 2.55 -20.51 -11.70
N PRO A 146 1.48 -21.32 -11.58
CA PRO A 146 0.22 -21.09 -12.30
C PRO A 146 -0.29 -19.64 -12.22
N THR A 147 -0.08 -18.94 -11.10
CA THR A 147 -0.45 -17.53 -10.94
C THR A 147 0.19 -16.61 -11.98
N TRP A 148 1.46 -16.83 -12.31
CA TRP A 148 2.27 -15.99 -13.19
C TRP A 148 2.26 -16.42 -14.66
N GLU A 149 1.54 -17.51 -14.99
CA GLU A 149 1.43 -17.97 -16.37
C GLU A 149 0.70 -16.94 -17.25
N PRO A 150 1.11 -16.75 -18.53
CA PRO A 150 0.34 -15.97 -19.50
C PRO A 150 -1.11 -16.44 -19.67
N ALA A 151 -1.39 -17.70 -19.31
CA ALA A 151 -2.73 -18.29 -19.32
C ALA A 151 -3.65 -17.75 -18.20
N ASN A 152 -3.10 -17.37 -17.04
CA ASN A 152 -3.87 -16.90 -15.87
C ASN A 152 -4.30 -15.42 -15.95
N LEU A 153 -3.80 -14.68 -16.94
CA LEU A 153 -4.27 -13.34 -17.24
C LEU A 153 -5.58 -13.40 -18.04
N ASP A 154 -6.62 -12.70 -17.59
CA ASP A 154 -7.87 -12.55 -18.32
C ASP A 154 -7.58 -12.04 -19.75
N SER A 155 -8.15 -12.73 -20.76
CA SER A 155 -7.92 -12.44 -22.17
C SER A 155 -8.99 -11.53 -22.79
N SER A 156 -10.02 -11.17 -22.04
CA SER A 156 -11.04 -10.19 -22.44
C SER A 156 -10.56 -8.74 -22.26
N LEU A 157 -9.61 -8.52 -21.35
CA LEU A 157 -9.03 -7.20 -21.05
C LEU A 157 -8.20 -6.67 -22.25
N PRO A 158 -8.41 -5.42 -22.71
CA PRO A 158 -7.65 -4.83 -23.82
C PRO A 158 -6.13 -4.86 -23.65
N GLN A 159 -5.66 -4.76 -22.40
CA GLN A 159 -4.26 -4.76 -22.00
C GLN A 159 -3.60 -6.15 -22.11
N ALA A 160 -4.38 -7.23 -22.10
CA ALA A 160 -3.88 -8.60 -22.03
C ALA A 160 -2.95 -8.97 -23.20
N ARG A 161 -3.18 -8.39 -24.39
CA ARG A 161 -2.30 -8.55 -25.56
C ARG A 161 -0.90 -7.95 -25.35
N ALA A 162 -0.77 -6.90 -24.53
CA ALA A 162 0.50 -6.31 -24.17
C ALA A 162 1.23 -7.12 -23.08
N TRP A 163 0.51 -7.57 -22.05
CA TRP A 163 1.05 -8.39 -20.96
C TRP A 163 1.55 -9.76 -21.43
N LYS A 164 0.81 -10.41 -22.36
CA LYS A 164 1.19 -11.71 -22.94
C LYS A 164 2.26 -11.60 -24.05
N ARG A 165 2.82 -10.41 -24.29
CA ARG A 165 3.93 -10.22 -25.25
C ARG A 165 5.23 -10.71 -24.63
N LYS A 166 5.97 -11.55 -25.35
CA LYS A 166 7.32 -12.00 -24.94
C LYS A 166 8.20 -10.81 -24.56
N GLY A 167 8.76 -10.85 -23.35
CA GLY A 167 9.58 -9.76 -22.80
C GLY A 167 8.80 -8.64 -22.11
N PHE A 168 7.52 -8.84 -21.76
CA PHE A 168 6.79 -7.93 -20.87
C PHE A 168 7.47 -7.83 -19.49
N SER A 169 7.63 -8.95 -18.78
CA SER A 169 8.55 -9.01 -17.63
C SER A 169 9.99 -9.10 -18.17
N GLN A 170 10.71 -7.98 -18.10
CA GLN A 170 12.07 -7.86 -18.63
C GLN A 170 13.07 -8.64 -17.77
N ILE A 171 13.92 -9.45 -18.41
CA ILE A 171 15.11 -10.05 -17.77
C ILE A 171 16.27 -9.07 -17.91
N ILE A 172 16.88 -8.68 -16.79
CA ILE A 172 17.99 -7.70 -16.74
C ILE A 172 19.37 -8.34 -16.51
N GLY A 173 19.39 -9.62 -16.13
CA GLY A 173 20.61 -10.42 -16.02
C GLY A 173 20.32 -11.82 -15.50
N HIS A 174 21.38 -12.52 -15.07
CA HIS A 174 21.31 -13.87 -14.54
C HIS A 174 22.31 -14.05 -13.41
N ILE A 175 22.01 -14.95 -12.46
CA ILE A 175 22.96 -15.46 -11.47
C ILE A 175 23.06 -16.99 -11.59
N PRO A 176 24.15 -17.62 -11.11
CA PRO A 176 24.22 -19.08 -11.03
C PRO A 176 23.06 -19.65 -10.21
N GLN A 177 22.41 -20.70 -10.73
CA GLN A 177 21.34 -21.40 -10.02
C GLN A 177 21.91 -22.51 -9.14
N VAL A 178 21.29 -22.71 -7.97
CA VAL A 178 21.60 -23.82 -7.08
C VAL A 178 21.02 -25.13 -7.61
N ARG A 179 21.62 -26.28 -7.26
CA ARG A 179 21.14 -27.60 -7.73
C ARG A 179 19.70 -27.90 -7.32
N HIS A 180 19.26 -27.39 -6.16
CA HIS A 180 17.92 -27.60 -5.63
C HIS A 180 17.40 -26.27 -5.08
N THR A 181 16.15 -25.91 -5.41
CA THR A 181 15.44 -24.76 -4.83
C THR A 181 14.20 -25.22 -4.09
N TYR A 182 13.96 -24.65 -2.90
CA TYR A 182 12.84 -24.98 -2.04
C TYR A 182 11.50 -24.39 -2.51
N ALA A 183 10.41 -24.98 -2.03
CA ALA A 183 9.05 -24.52 -2.26
C ALA A 183 8.71 -23.35 -1.34
N LEU A 184 8.00 -22.34 -1.86
CA LEU A 184 7.58 -21.16 -1.11
C LEU A 184 6.17 -20.67 -1.49
N ILE A 185 5.64 -19.75 -0.67
CA ILE A 185 4.55 -18.84 -1.03
C ILE A 185 5.16 -17.45 -1.27
N GLU A 186 4.73 -16.76 -2.32
CA GLU A 186 5.14 -15.39 -2.66
C GLU A 186 3.96 -14.51 -3.07
N GLY A 187 4.06 -13.22 -2.80
CA GLY A 187 3.18 -12.16 -3.31
C GLY A 187 3.99 -11.27 -4.24
N LEU A 188 4.15 -9.98 -3.88
CA LEU A 188 5.18 -9.08 -4.44
C LEU A 188 6.59 -9.61 -4.12
N TYR A 189 6.78 -10.00 -2.86
CA TYR A 189 8.02 -10.52 -2.27
C TYR A 189 7.85 -12.01 -1.89
N GLY A 190 8.94 -12.69 -1.53
CA GLY A 190 8.86 -13.98 -0.86
C GLY A 190 8.20 -13.84 0.53
N ILE A 191 7.27 -14.72 0.89
CA ILE A 191 6.52 -14.66 2.16
C ILE A 191 6.99 -15.73 3.15
N GLU A 192 6.88 -17.02 2.80
CA GLU A 192 7.36 -18.12 3.65
C GLU A 192 7.74 -19.35 2.81
N ASN A 193 8.78 -20.10 3.21
CA ASN A 193 9.22 -21.34 2.54
C ASN A 193 8.94 -22.62 3.33
N GLU A 194 9.12 -23.79 2.70
CA GLU A 194 8.90 -25.11 3.33
C GLU A 194 9.85 -25.44 4.49
N HIS A 195 10.79 -24.55 4.80
CA HIS A 195 11.66 -24.62 5.97
C HIS A 195 11.30 -23.56 7.03
N GLN A 196 10.10 -22.99 6.94
CA GLN A 196 9.55 -22.00 7.86
C GLN A 196 10.36 -20.70 7.95
N VAL A 197 11.20 -20.42 6.94
CA VAL A 197 11.86 -19.12 6.81
C VAL A 197 10.82 -18.16 6.27
N ALA A 198 10.51 -17.13 7.04
CA ALA A 198 9.44 -16.16 6.78
C ALA A 198 10.00 -14.73 6.64
N ILE A 199 9.41 -13.93 5.76
CA ILE A 199 9.85 -12.56 5.45
C ILE A 199 8.66 -11.60 5.42
N GLY A 200 8.82 -10.44 6.05
CA GLY A 200 7.96 -9.26 5.90
C GLY A 200 8.78 -8.02 5.52
N GLU A 201 8.15 -6.98 4.96
CA GLU A 201 8.83 -5.86 4.29
C GLU A 201 8.33 -4.48 4.77
N SER A 202 9.23 -3.48 4.73
CA SER A 202 8.94 -2.06 4.89
C SER A 202 9.96 -1.18 4.14
N THR A 203 9.57 -0.66 2.96
CA THR A 203 10.34 0.29 2.15
C THR A 203 10.82 1.50 2.92
N CYS A 204 12.14 1.78 2.89
CA CYS A 204 12.82 2.74 3.74
C CYS A 204 13.61 3.79 2.94
N SER A 205 13.61 5.02 3.45
CA SER A 205 14.31 6.12 2.81
C SER A 205 15.83 6.03 3.04
N GLY A 206 16.61 6.06 1.95
CA GLY A 206 18.04 5.72 1.95
C GLY A 206 18.93 6.78 1.30
N ARG A 207 20.11 7.04 1.90
CA ARG A 207 21.04 8.11 1.50
C ARG A 207 21.72 7.88 0.14
N PHE A 208 21.86 6.62 -0.27
CA PHE A 208 22.43 6.22 -1.56
C PHE A 208 21.38 5.50 -2.41
N TRP A 209 21.41 5.72 -3.72
CA TRP A 209 20.52 5.11 -4.69
C TRP A 209 21.29 4.78 -5.98
N THR A 210 20.72 3.95 -6.86
CA THR A 210 21.27 3.68 -8.19
C THR A 210 20.18 3.22 -9.15
N LYS A 211 20.39 3.33 -10.46
CA LYS A 211 19.47 2.75 -11.45
C LYS A 211 19.80 1.25 -11.67
N PRO A 212 18.79 0.40 -11.88
CA PRO A 212 19.01 -0.99 -12.26
C PRO A 212 19.76 -1.11 -13.58
N ARG A 213 20.34 -2.28 -13.79
CA ARG A 213 20.86 -2.71 -15.08
C ARG A 213 19.72 -2.89 -16.08
N GLY A 214 19.97 -2.54 -17.34
CA GLY A 214 19.07 -2.88 -18.45
C GLY A 214 17.93 -1.91 -18.72
N VAL A 215 17.76 -0.86 -17.91
CA VAL A 215 16.92 0.31 -18.26
C VAL A 215 17.72 1.35 -19.04
N PRO A 216 17.08 2.28 -19.78
CA PRO A 216 17.78 3.38 -20.45
C PRO A 216 18.58 4.23 -19.46
N ASN A 217 19.86 4.49 -19.77
CA ASN A 217 20.81 5.14 -18.87
C ASN A 217 20.91 4.48 -17.47
N GLY A 218 20.67 3.17 -17.40
CA GLY A 218 20.73 2.37 -16.16
C GLY A 218 22.15 2.15 -15.62
N GLY A 219 22.22 1.73 -14.36
CA GLY A 219 23.46 1.40 -13.65
C GLY A 219 23.88 -0.05 -13.85
N GLN A 220 24.61 -0.59 -12.88
CA GLN A 220 25.10 -1.98 -12.91
C GLN A 220 24.32 -2.93 -11.99
N ALA A 221 23.60 -2.38 -11.01
CA ALA A 221 22.85 -3.15 -10.02
C ALA A 221 21.83 -4.09 -10.64
N LEU A 222 21.85 -5.35 -10.20
CA LEU A 222 21.03 -6.41 -10.77
C LEU A 222 19.83 -6.78 -9.90
N LEU A 223 19.89 -6.53 -8.60
CA LEU A 223 18.95 -7.10 -7.61
C LEU A 223 18.20 -6.02 -6.83
N GLU A 224 16.97 -6.35 -6.45
CA GLU A 224 16.02 -5.56 -5.67
C GLU A 224 15.37 -6.53 -4.65
N ILE A 225 14.70 -6.04 -3.60
CA ILE A 225 14.32 -6.85 -2.44
C ILE A 225 13.28 -7.96 -2.73
N GLY A 226 12.38 -7.78 -3.71
CA GLY A 226 11.47 -8.78 -4.25
C GLY A 226 12.18 -9.96 -4.90
N GLU A 227 13.25 -9.72 -5.66
CA GLU A 227 14.11 -10.81 -6.14
C GLU A 227 15.00 -11.38 -5.04
N LEU A 228 15.58 -10.58 -4.15
CA LEU A 228 16.44 -11.06 -3.06
C LEU A 228 15.68 -11.97 -2.08
N SER A 229 14.51 -11.55 -1.59
CA SER A 229 13.64 -12.35 -0.71
C SER A 229 13.21 -13.65 -1.38
N SER A 230 12.81 -13.59 -2.65
CA SER A 230 12.50 -14.78 -3.46
C SER A 230 13.69 -15.74 -3.54
N ILE A 231 14.90 -15.24 -3.84
CA ILE A 231 16.12 -16.05 -3.94
C ILE A 231 16.53 -16.64 -2.58
N ALA A 232 16.34 -15.91 -1.49
CA ALA A 232 16.61 -16.39 -0.14
C ALA A 232 15.67 -17.54 0.24
N LEU A 233 14.36 -17.37 0.05
CA LEU A 233 13.36 -18.41 0.30
C LEU A 233 13.53 -19.63 -0.63
N GLU A 234 13.94 -19.43 -1.88
CA GLU A 234 14.33 -20.50 -2.80
C GLU A 234 15.56 -21.31 -2.30
N ARG A 235 16.38 -20.80 -1.36
CA ARG A 235 17.72 -21.35 -1.06
C ARG A 235 18.02 -21.68 0.40
N CYS A 236 17.28 -21.14 1.37
CA CYS A 236 17.66 -21.16 2.79
C CYS A 236 16.74 -21.95 3.73
N ARG A 237 17.30 -22.30 4.90
CA ARG A 237 16.63 -23.04 5.98
C ARG A 237 16.61 -22.30 7.33
N THR A 238 17.20 -21.10 7.38
CA THR A 238 17.31 -20.26 8.57
C THR A 238 17.30 -18.77 8.18
N ALA A 239 16.94 -17.90 9.12
CA ALA A 239 16.94 -16.46 8.97
C ALA A 239 18.35 -15.93 8.66
N ARG A 240 19.38 -16.39 9.40
CA ARG A 240 20.78 -16.04 9.11
C ARG A 240 21.23 -16.45 7.71
N CYS A 241 20.81 -17.63 7.23
CA CYS A 241 21.09 -18.03 5.84
C CYS A 241 20.43 -17.06 4.86
N ALA A 242 19.17 -16.70 5.08
CA ALA A 242 18.45 -15.77 4.21
C ALA A 242 19.11 -14.39 4.19
N ILE A 243 19.41 -13.82 5.35
CA ILE A 243 20.13 -12.55 5.53
C ILE A 243 21.47 -12.57 4.79
N GLN A 244 22.31 -13.58 5.04
CA GLN A 244 23.61 -13.68 4.37
C GLN A 244 23.46 -13.87 2.85
N THR A 245 22.49 -14.66 2.40
CA THR A 245 22.23 -14.88 0.97
C THR A 245 21.78 -13.60 0.27
N MET A 246 20.88 -12.82 0.88
CA MET A 246 20.46 -11.53 0.34
C MET A 246 21.63 -10.55 0.31
N GLY A 247 22.35 -10.44 1.43
CA GLY A 247 23.50 -9.56 1.58
C GLY A 247 24.65 -9.86 0.61
N ASP A 248 25.09 -11.12 0.51
CA ASP A 248 26.17 -11.54 -0.38
C ASP A 248 25.81 -11.32 -1.85
N LEU A 249 24.58 -11.63 -2.25
CA LEU A 249 24.12 -11.43 -3.63
C LEU A 249 24.03 -9.94 -3.96
N ALA A 250 23.48 -9.13 -3.06
CA ALA A 250 23.37 -7.68 -3.22
C ALA A 250 24.73 -6.98 -3.27
N THR A 251 25.68 -7.35 -2.40
CA THR A 251 27.05 -6.83 -2.43
C THR A 251 27.82 -7.31 -3.67
N ARG A 252 27.49 -8.47 -4.26
CA ARG A 252 28.18 -9.05 -5.41
C ARG A 252 27.65 -8.63 -6.78
N TYR A 253 26.35 -8.39 -6.91
CA TYR A 253 25.68 -8.09 -8.17
C TYR A 253 25.01 -6.70 -8.18
N GLY A 254 25.13 -5.94 -7.09
CA GLY A 254 24.58 -4.60 -6.92
C GLY A 254 23.09 -4.60 -6.61
N TYR A 255 22.70 -3.68 -5.73
CA TYR A 255 21.32 -3.49 -5.29
C TYR A 255 20.73 -2.19 -5.83
N TYR A 256 19.43 -2.16 -6.12
CA TYR A 256 18.64 -0.97 -6.41
C TYR A 256 17.32 -1.01 -5.61
N GLY A 257 16.82 0.17 -5.21
CA GLY A 257 15.56 0.31 -4.47
C GLY A 257 14.32 0.19 -5.37
N ALA A 258 13.14 0.19 -4.76
CA ALA A 258 11.86 0.00 -5.45
C ALA A 258 11.57 1.09 -6.50
N GLN A 259 11.99 2.34 -6.24
CA GLN A 259 11.95 3.45 -7.18
C GLN A 259 13.36 3.91 -7.60
N TRP A 260 13.56 4.08 -8.90
CA TRP A 260 14.86 4.48 -9.49
C TRP A 260 14.75 5.55 -10.59
N ASP A 261 13.56 6.09 -10.85
CA ASP A 261 13.31 7.13 -11.85
C ASP A 261 12.23 8.11 -11.36
N GLY A 262 12.02 9.22 -12.09
CA GLY A 262 11.05 10.24 -11.68
C GLY A 262 11.68 11.34 -10.81
N GLN A 263 10.98 11.79 -9.75
CA GLN A 263 11.50 12.82 -8.85
C GLN A 263 12.48 12.21 -7.84
N MET A 264 13.48 12.98 -7.42
CA MET A 264 14.49 12.43 -6.50
C MET A 264 13.94 12.12 -5.11
N ASP A 265 12.98 12.89 -4.62
CA ASP A 265 12.32 12.63 -3.33
C ASP A 265 11.63 11.25 -3.32
N ASP A 266 11.12 10.79 -4.46
CA ASP A 266 10.60 9.42 -4.62
C ASP A 266 11.75 8.40 -4.63
N ILE A 267 12.77 8.64 -5.46
CA ILE A 267 13.93 7.74 -5.56
C ILE A 267 14.60 7.55 -4.19
N ILE A 268 14.74 8.60 -3.39
CA ILE A 268 15.34 8.57 -2.04
C ILE A 268 14.36 8.02 -0.99
N ALA A 269 13.04 8.18 -1.16
CA ALA A 269 12.02 7.58 -0.29
C ALA A 269 12.00 6.05 -0.30
N GLU A 270 12.41 5.48 -1.44
CA GLU A 270 12.26 4.06 -1.77
C GLU A 270 13.63 3.43 -2.15
N ALA A 271 14.74 4.13 -1.88
CA ALA A 271 16.10 3.69 -2.18
C ALA A 271 16.56 2.50 -1.33
N GLY A 272 16.07 2.42 -0.10
CA GLY A 272 16.43 1.40 0.88
C GLY A 272 15.25 0.51 1.24
N GLU A 273 15.56 -0.63 1.84
CA GLU A 273 14.56 -1.63 2.24
C GLU A 273 14.86 -2.20 3.61
N ALA A 274 13.81 -2.50 4.36
CA ALA A 274 13.91 -3.12 5.66
C ALA A 274 13.00 -4.34 5.74
N LEU A 275 13.61 -5.51 5.94
CA LEU A 275 12.92 -6.77 6.12
C LEU A 275 12.87 -7.18 7.58
N THR A 276 11.74 -7.76 7.99
CA THR A 276 11.72 -8.71 9.11
C THR A 276 12.03 -10.10 8.55
N VAL A 277 12.87 -10.87 9.24
CA VAL A 277 13.24 -12.23 8.82
C VAL A 277 13.11 -13.18 10.01
N GLY A 278 12.22 -14.16 9.89
CA GLY A 278 11.98 -15.19 10.90
C GLY A 278 12.42 -16.58 10.45
N ASP A 279 12.80 -17.42 11.41
CA ASP A 279 12.81 -18.87 11.31
C ASP A 279 12.36 -19.48 12.65
N PRO A 280 12.15 -20.81 12.78
CA PRO A 280 11.65 -21.42 14.02
C PRO A 280 12.50 -21.25 15.29
N ARG A 281 13.60 -20.48 15.26
CA ARG A 281 14.52 -20.24 16.37
C ARG A 281 14.89 -18.77 16.54
N GLU A 282 14.85 -17.96 15.48
CA GLU A 282 15.34 -16.58 15.52
C GLU A 282 14.43 -15.60 14.77
N ALA A 283 14.32 -14.40 15.32
CA ALA A 283 13.69 -13.23 14.70
C ALA A 283 14.75 -12.16 14.46
N TRP A 284 14.70 -11.51 13.30
CA TRP A 284 15.69 -10.51 12.85
C TRP A 284 15.02 -9.32 12.17
N ILE A 285 15.67 -8.17 12.26
CA ILE A 285 15.50 -7.03 11.33
C ILE A 285 16.73 -7.00 10.41
N PHE A 286 16.54 -6.75 9.12
CA PHE A 286 17.58 -6.58 8.10
C PHE A 286 17.33 -5.30 7.30
N HIS A 287 18.30 -4.39 7.26
CA HIS A 287 18.30 -3.21 6.41
C HIS A 287 19.21 -3.40 5.20
N ILE A 288 18.85 -2.81 4.07
CA ILE A 288 19.69 -2.73 2.87
C ILE A 288 19.46 -1.42 2.12
N LEU A 289 20.52 -0.89 1.50
CA LEU A 289 20.47 0.14 0.46
C LEU A 289 21.64 -0.03 -0.53
N PRO A 290 21.63 0.65 -1.70
CA PRO A 290 22.76 0.64 -2.63
C PRO A 290 24.04 1.17 -1.98
N ASP A 291 25.20 0.72 -2.47
CA ASP A 291 26.47 1.32 -2.05
C ASP A 291 26.75 2.65 -2.77
N ASP A 292 27.76 3.38 -2.32
CA ASP A 292 28.13 4.69 -2.87
C ASP A 292 28.79 4.63 -4.27
N THR A 293 28.90 3.43 -4.85
CA THR A 293 29.30 3.23 -6.26
C THR A 293 28.13 2.85 -7.16
N GLY A 294 26.97 2.48 -6.58
CA GLY A 294 25.83 1.94 -7.32
C GLY A 294 26.10 0.58 -7.98
N THR A 295 27.07 -0.18 -7.47
CA THR A 295 27.49 -1.50 -8.02
C THR A 295 27.48 -2.63 -6.98
N ALA A 296 27.34 -2.31 -5.70
CA ALA A 296 27.19 -3.23 -4.58
C ALA A 296 25.98 -2.81 -3.72
N ALA A 297 25.99 -3.21 -2.45
CA ALA A 297 25.01 -2.83 -1.44
C ALA A 297 25.70 -2.58 -0.10
N ILE A 298 25.03 -1.83 0.77
CA ILE A 298 25.35 -1.67 2.18
C ILE A 298 24.17 -2.27 2.95
N TRP A 299 24.45 -3.15 3.91
CA TRP A 299 23.40 -3.82 4.66
C TRP A 299 23.84 -4.12 6.09
N ALA A 300 22.86 -4.24 6.99
CA ALA A 300 23.03 -4.65 8.36
C ALA A 300 21.80 -5.42 8.84
N ALA A 301 21.96 -6.31 9.79
CA ALA A 301 20.88 -7.03 10.45
C ALA A 301 21.13 -7.09 11.96
N GLN A 302 20.05 -7.07 12.73
CA GLN A 302 20.07 -7.16 14.19
C GLN A 302 19.05 -8.18 14.67
N ARG A 303 19.47 -9.03 15.60
CA ARG A 303 18.65 -10.09 16.20
C ARG A 303 17.65 -9.46 17.18
N VAL A 304 16.39 -9.84 17.07
CA VAL A 304 15.36 -9.49 18.05
C VAL A 304 15.48 -10.48 19.21
N PRO A 305 15.57 -10.02 20.48
CA PRO A 305 15.62 -10.91 21.64
C PRO A 305 14.42 -11.86 21.68
N ASP A 306 14.62 -13.11 22.11
CA ASP A 306 13.62 -14.16 21.99
C ASP A 306 12.26 -13.81 22.62
N GLU A 307 12.28 -13.02 23.69
CA GLU A 307 11.12 -12.60 24.49
C GLU A 307 10.57 -11.21 24.07
N HIS A 308 11.00 -10.67 22.92
CA HIS A 308 10.65 -9.33 22.44
C HIS A 308 9.88 -9.33 21.11
N LEU A 309 9.26 -8.19 20.82
CA LEU A 309 8.70 -7.77 19.53
C LEU A 309 9.51 -6.57 18.99
N SER A 310 9.70 -6.51 17.67
CA SER A 310 10.21 -5.35 16.94
C SER A 310 9.32 -5.06 15.72
N LEU A 311 9.45 -3.88 15.10
CA LEU A 311 8.74 -3.54 13.86
C LEU A 311 9.47 -2.47 13.04
N VAL A 312 9.15 -2.40 11.74
CA VAL A 312 9.61 -1.33 10.85
C VAL A 312 8.42 -0.67 10.13
N ALA A 313 8.48 0.65 10.00
CA ALA A 313 7.40 1.51 9.53
C ALA A 313 7.91 2.61 8.58
N ASN A 314 8.58 2.22 7.50
CA ASN A 314 9.17 3.07 6.45
C ASN A 314 10.31 4.01 6.87
N GLN A 315 10.98 3.67 7.97
CA GLN A 315 12.21 4.29 8.49
C GLN A 315 13.06 3.21 9.15
N PHE A 316 14.38 3.23 8.91
CA PHE A 316 15.34 2.30 9.50
C PHE A 316 15.36 2.37 11.04
N ILE A 317 15.60 1.25 11.74
CA ILE A 317 15.61 1.17 13.22
C ILE A 317 16.84 0.50 13.88
N ILE A 318 17.66 -0.25 13.14
CA ILE A 318 18.95 -0.80 13.62
C ILE A 318 19.91 0.34 13.99
N ARG A 319 20.47 0.27 15.19
CA ARG A 319 21.37 1.26 15.80
C ARG A 319 22.47 0.57 16.60
N GLY A 320 23.58 1.24 16.86
CA GLY A 320 24.65 0.74 17.74
C GLY A 320 25.31 -0.55 17.23
N ILE A 321 25.62 -0.64 15.93
CA ILE A 321 26.28 -1.79 15.33
C ILE A 321 27.76 -1.81 15.78
N PRO A 322 28.22 -2.84 16.53
CA PRO A 322 29.57 -2.87 17.05
C PRO A 322 30.61 -3.17 15.96
N ARG A 323 31.81 -2.59 16.10
CA ARG A 323 32.96 -2.88 15.20
C ARG A 323 33.49 -4.31 15.34
N ASN A 324 33.29 -4.94 16.49
CA ASN A 324 33.69 -6.31 16.76
C ASN A 324 32.52 -7.27 16.52
N HIS A 325 32.84 -8.51 16.14
CA HIS A 325 31.85 -9.57 15.92
C HIS A 325 30.89 -9.73 17.11
N SER A 326 29.59 -9.77 16.83
CA SER A 326 28.53 -10.07 17.78
C SER A 326 27.57 -11.07 17.16
N ASP A 327 27.13 -12.08 17.92
CA ASP A 327 26.15 -13.07 17.44
C ASP A 327 24.77 -12.44 17.19
N ASP A 328 24.50 -11.23 17.71
CA ASP A 328 23.27 -10.48 17.51
C ASP A 328 23.30 -9.54 16.29
N PHE A 329 24.42 -9.42 15.58
CA PHE A 329 24.55 -8.55 14.41
C PHE A 329 25.17 -9.25 13.20
N MET A 330 24.73 -8.89 12.00
CA MET A 330 25.35 -9.28 10.72
C MET A 330 25.43 -8.04 9.83
N HIS A 331 26.47 -7.86 9.01
CA HIS A 331 26.57 -6.67 8.16
C HIS A 331 27.46 -6.86 6.93
N SER A 332 27.39 -5.90 6.01
CA SER A 332 28.26 -5.82 4.85
C SER A 332 29.69 -5.38 5.20
N ASN A 333 30.69 -5.90 4.48
CA ASN A 333 32.11 -5.57 4.71
C ASN A 333 32.50 -4.12 4.37
N ASN A 334 31.63 -3.38 3.68
CA ASN A 334 31.81 -1.96 3.32
C ASN A 334 31.17 -0.99 4.34
N LEU A 335 30.48 -1.48 5.39
CA LEU A 335 29.65 -0.67 6.30
C LEU A 335 30.38 0.55 6.90
N TRP A 336 31.55 0.37 7.55
CA TRP A 336 32.31 1.52 8.07
C TRP A 336 33.09 2.26 6.97
N ARG A 337 33.63 1.53 5.98
CA ARG A 337 34.45 2.12 4.90
C ARG A 337 33.71 3.20 4.11
N VAL A 338 32.42 3.02 3.84
CA VAL A 338 31.62 4.03 3.12
C VAL A 338 31.27 5.20 4.04
N ALA A 339 30.91 4.93 5.29
CA ALA A 339 30.60 5.98 6.27
C ALA A 339 31.80 6.91 6.53
N GLU A 340 32.99 6.34 6.75
CA GLU A 340 34.27 7.07 6.87
C GLU A 340 34.57 7.89 5.61
N LYS A 341 34.44 7.29 4.40
CA LYS A 341 34.70 7.95 3.12
C LYS A 341 33.86 9.21 2.92
N HIS A 342 32.59 9.16 3.31
CA HIS A 342 31.65 10.29 3.19
C HIS A 342 31.57 11.17 4.45
N ARG A 343 32.39 10.90 5.47
CA ARG A 343 32.42 11.62 6.76
C ARG A 343 31.08 11.61 7.50
N LEU A 344 30.33 10.51 7.36
CA LEU A 344 29.03 10.30 8.01
C LEU A 344 29.16 9.69 9.41
N TRP A 345 30.32 9.09 9.70
CA TRP A 345 30.71 8.46 10.97
C TRP A 345 32.24 8.28 10.98
N SER A 346 32.84 8.24 12.17
CA SER A 346 34.27 8.04 12.42
C SER A 346 34.55 7.05 13.56
N PRO A 347 35.74 6.41 13.63
CA PRO A 347 36.11 5.50 14.73
C PRO A 347 35.94 6.08 16.14
N GLU A 348 36.02 7.40 16.26
CA GLU A 348 35.85 8.16 17.50
C GLU A 348 34.39 8.28 17.95
N ASP A 349 33.41 8.07 17.06
CA ASP A 349 31.96 8.14 17.37
C ASP A 349 31.41 6.86 18.04
N GLY A 350 32.20 5.78 18.09
CA GLY A 350 31.79 4.51 18.71
C GLY A 350 30.98 3.60 17.78
N ASP A 351 29.99 2.89 18.32
CA ASP A 351 29.20 1.92 17.55
C ASP A 351 28.28 2.60 16.52
N LEU A 352 28.10 2.00 15.34
CA LEU A 352 27.52 2.69 14.19
C LEU A 352 25.98 2.66 14.21
N ASP A 353 25.35 3.84 14.18
CA ASP A 353 23.91 3.99 13.98
C ASP A 353 23.58 3.95 12.47
N PHE A 354 22.88 2.90 12.02
CA PHE A 354 22.58 2.72 10.60
C PHE A 354 21.53 3.72 10.11
N LEU A 355 20.56 4.09 10.95
CA LEU A 355 19.53 5.06 10.59
C LEU A 355 20.15 6.44 10.36
N HIS A 356 20.99 6.92 11.28
CA HIS A 356 21.66 8.22 11.16
C HIS A 356 22.62 8.26 9.96
N VAL A 357 23.45 7.23 9.79
CA VAL A 357 24.47 7.19 8.74
C VAL A 357 23.86 6.97 7.35
N TYR A 358 22.94 6.01 7.21
CA TYR A 358 22.47 5.52 5.90
C TYR A 358 21.00 5.81 5.59
N GLY A 359 20.18 6.14 6.59
CA GLY A 359 18.83 6.60 6.36
C GLY A 359 18.76 8.02 5.78
N PHE A 360 17.56 8.39 5.34
CA PHE A 360 17.21 9.74 4.95
C PHE A 360 15.87 10.13 5.59
N LEU A 361 15.76 11.31 6.22
CA LEU A 361 14.54 11.68 6.94
C LEU A 361 13.40 12.06 6.00
N ARG A 362 12.17 11.71 6.37
CA ARG A 362 10.95 12.23 5.72
C ARG A 362 10.57 13.57 6.36
N VAL A 363 9.94 14.48 5.61
CA VAL A 363 9.52 15.81 6.13
C VAL A 363 8.70 15.67 7.42
N HIS A 364 7.75 14.74 7.43
CA HIS A 364 6.91 14.40 8.58
C HIS A 364 7.30 13.02 9.16
N SER A 365 8.30 12.99 10.05
CA SER A 365 8.80 11.78 10.71
C SER A 365 7.72 10.95 11.43
N ALA A 366 6.67 11.62 11.94
CA ALA A 366 5.47 11.02 12.51
C ALA A 366 4.84 9.90 11.63
N TYR A 367 4.96 10.02 10.31
CA TYR A 367 4.53 9.02 9.32
C TYR A 367 5.10 7.61 9.59
N ALA A 368 6.31 7.56 10.16
CA ALA A 368 6.99 6.34 10.59
C ALA A 368 6.90 6.16 12.11
N THR A 369 7.37 7.15 12.87
CA THR A 369 7.58 7.03 14.32
C THR A 369 6.29 6.76 15.10
N ARG A 370 5.13 7.26 14.64
CA ARG A 370 3.87 7.04 15.36
C ARG A 370 3.35 5.60 15.23
N ARG A 371 3.59 4.91 14.11
CA ARG A 371 3.30 3.47 13.98
C ARG A 371 4.18 2.63 14.91
N VAL A 372 5.45 2.98 15.06
CA VAL A 372 6.38 2.32 16.00
C VAL A 372 5.87 2.44 17.44
N TRP A 373 5.55 3.67 17.88
CA TRP A 373 4.92 3.92 19.19
C TRP A 373 3.62 3.13 19.39
N ARG A 374 2.76 3.09 18.37
CA ARG A 374 1.45 2.44 18.49
C ARG A 374 1.57 0.93 18.64
N VAL A 375 2.41 0.25 17.86
CA VAL A 375 2.60 -1.20 18.03
C VAL A 375 3.29 -1.52 19.36
N PHE A 376 4.27 -0.71 19.79
CA PHE A 376 4.89 -0.89 21.11
C PHE A 376 3.89 -0.70 22.27
N THR A 377 3.03 0.32 22.24
CA THR A 377 1.99 0.54 23.28
C THR A 377 0.83 -0.45 23.18
N LEU A 378 0.58 -1.05 22.02
CA LEU A 378 -0.39 -2.14 21.83
C LEU A 378 0.14 -3.51 22.28
N ALA A 379 1.45 -3.73 22.25
CA ALA A 379 2.13 -4.95 22.72
C ALA A 379 2.50 -4.90 24.21
N ALA A 380 2.93 -3.73 24.69
CA ALA A 380 3.23 -3.45 26.09
C ALA A 380 2.51 -2.18 26.57
N PRO A 381 1.19 -2.25 26.86
CA PRO A 381 0.44 -1.15 27.47
C PRO A 381 1.07 -0.55 28.73
N SER A 382 1.85 -1.32 29.49
CA SER A 382 2.65 -0.84 30.63
C SER A 382 3.64 0.28 30.27
N LEU A 383 4.09 0.36 29.01
CA LEU A 383 4.97 1.41 28.50
C LEU A 383 4.23 2.68 28.07
N ALA A 384 2.90 2.66 27.90
CA ALA A 384 2.15 3.83 27.41
C ALA A 384 2.31 5.12 28.26
N PRO A 385 2.53 5.08 29.59
CA PRO A 385 2.82 6.28 30.38
C PRO A 385 4.25 6.83 30.23
N SER A 386 5.20 6.07 29.68
CA SER A 386 6.63 6.39 29.64
C SER A 386 7.23 6.44 28.23
N LEU A 387 6.57 5.83 27.24
CA LEU A 387 6.94 5.87 25.82
C LEU A 387 6.20 7.03 25.13
N PRO A 388 6.87 8.16 24.82
CA PRO A 388 6.22 9.33 24.24
C PRO A 388 5.74 9.04 22.81
N ALA A 389 4.60 9.60 22.42
CA ALA A 389 4.03 9.41 21.07
C ALA A 389 4.55 10.40 20.02
N THR A 390 5.18 11.49 20.48
CA THR A 390 5.89 12.47 19.68
C THR A 390 7.34 12.46 20.13
N VAL A 391 8.25 12.31 19.17
CA VAL A 391 9.69 12.16 19.37
C VAL A 391 10.44 13.03 18.37
N ASP A 392 11.77 13.04 18.48
CA ASP A 392 12.67 13.52 17.44
C ASP A 392 12.49 12.76 16.12
N ASP A 393 13.01 13.29 15.02
CA ASP A 393 12.73 12.74 13.68
C ASP A 393 13.35 11.35 13.42
N TYR A 394 14.43 11.00 14.12
CA TYR A 394 15.04 9.67 14.05
C TYR A 394 14.34 8.67 14.99
N GLY A 395 13.66 9.14 16.02
CA GLY A 395 13.02 8.33 17.06
C GLY A 395 14.03 7.78 18.08
N ASP A 396 15.03 8.58 18.47
CA ASP A 396 16.16 8.19 19.35
C ASP A 396 15.73 7.65 20.72
N SER A 397 14.55 8.05 21.20
CA SER A 397 13.96 7.56 22.45
C SER A 397 13.20 6.23 22.33
N TYR A 398 13.08 5.65 21.14
CA TYR A 398 12.45 4.34 20.95
C TYR A 398 13.50 3.19 20.98
N PRO A 399 13.24 2.13 21.76
CA PRO A 399 14.11 0.95 21.75
C PRO A 399 13.94 0.17 20.43
N PHE A 400 15.00 -0.52 20.01
CA PHE A 400 14.95 -1.44 18.86
C PHE A 400 13.86 -2.52 18.99
N SER A 401 13.51 -2.92 20.21
CA SER A 401 12.48 -3.92 20.50
C SER A 401 11.93 -3.76 21.92
N VAL A 402 10.71 -4.24 22.17
CA VAL A 402 10.07 -4.25 23.50
C VAL A 402 9.66 -5.67 23.88
N ARG A 403 9.70 -5.99 25.18
CA ARG A 403 9.01 -7.17 25.73
C ARG A 403 7.50 -6.88 25.80
N PRO A 404 6.63 -7.68 25.15
CA PRO A 404 5.18 -7.53 25.32
C PRO A 404 4.74 -7.80 26.77
N ASP A 405 3.65 -7.16 27.22
CA ASP A 405 3.08 -7.37 28.56
C ASP A 405 2.52 -8.79 28.76
N LYS A 406 2.22 -9.47 27.65
CA LYS A 406 1.68 -10.84 27.56
C LYS A 406 2.20 -11.51 26.31
N LEU A 407 2.33 -12.83 26.34
CA LEU A 407 2.62 -13.63 25.14
C LEU A 407 1.57 -13.35 24.05
N LEU A 408 2.05 -13.14 22.82
CA LEU A 408 1.25 -12.73 21.67
C LEU A 408 0.72 -13.94 20.88
N THR A 409 -0.49 -13.80 20.38
CA THR A 409 -1.13 -14.72 19.42
C THR A 409 -1.08 -14.14 18.00
N PRO A 410 -1.28 -14.95 16.95
CA PRO A 410 -1.52 -14.44 15.59
C PRO A 410 -2.67 -13.42 15.56
N GLN A 411 -3.71 -13.63 16.36
CA GLN A 411 -4.88 -12.74 16.48
C GLN A 411 -4.51 -11.37 17.07
N ASP A 412 -3.51 -11.28 17.96
CA ASP A 412 -2.99 -10.01 18.45
C ASP A 412 -2.31 -9.23 17.33
N LEU A 413 -1.49 -9.89 16.51
CA LEU A 413 -0.85 -9.30 15.34
C LEU A 413 -1.88 -8.87 14.28
N MET A 414 -2.89 -9.69 14.01
CA MET A 414 -4.00 -9.34 13.11
C MET A 414 -4.77 -8.12 13.60
N ARG A 415 -4.95 -7.96 14.93
CA ARG A 415 -5.53 -6.74 15.53
C ARG A 415 -4.61 -5.53 15.37
N TYR A 416 -3.29 -5.67 15.52
CA TYR A 416 -2.37 -4.56 15.30
C TYR A 416 -2.36 -4.09 13.84
N GLN A 417 -2.41 -5.03 12.88
CA GLN A 417 -2.54 -4.70 11.45
C GLN A 417 -3.90 -4.06 11.09
N ARG A 418 -4.88 -4.00 12.01
CA ARG A 418 -6.21 -3.38 11.84
C ARG A 418 -6.34 -1.96 12.41
N ASP A 419 -5.27 -1.43 12.99
CA ASP A 419 -5.31 -0.23 13.84
C ASP A 419 -5.11 1.10 13.06
N HIS A 420 -5.84 2.12 13.50
CA HIS A 420 -5.85 3.51 13.03
C HIS A 420 -5.69 4.50 14.21
N TYR A 421 -4.96 4.09 15.25
CA TYR A 421 -4.75 4.78 16.52
C TYR A 421 -5.99 4.91 17.42
N GLU A 422 -6.94 3.97 17.35
CA GLU A 422 -8.19 4.01 18.09
C GLU A 422 -8.01 4.25 19.60
N GLY A 423 -8.77 5.19 20.16
CA GLY A 423 -8.72 5.55 21.58
C GLY A 423 -7.54 6.42 22.00
N THR A 424 -6.86 7.09 21.06
CA THR A 424 -5.73 8.00 21.33
C THR A 424 -6.02 9.42 20.83
N ALA A 425 -5.11 10.37 21.10
CA ALA A 425 -5.15 11.72 20.53
C ALA A 425 -4.97 11.77 19.00
N TYR A 426 -4.74 10.62 18.36
CA TYR A 426 -4.39 10.48 16.93
C TYR A 426 -5.37 9.57 16.17
N ASP A 427 -6.44 9.16 16.84
CA ASP A 427 -7.49 8.28 16.34
C ASP A 427 -8.12 8.82 15.05
N LEU A 428 -7.82 8.19 13.92
CA LEU A 428 -8.33 8.64 12.62
C LEU A 428 -9.84 8.46 12.46
N THR A 429 -10.51 7.72 13.35
CA THR A 429 -11.98 7.62 13.36
C THR A 429 -12.67 8.84 13.96
N GLN A 430 -11.90 9.82 14.48
CA GLN A 430 -12.39 10.98 15.23
C GLN A 430 -12.13 12.32 14.53
N GLY A 431 -12.87 13.34 14.95
CA GLY A 431 -12.69 14.73 14.51
C GLY A 431 -13.20 15.02 13.10
N VAL A 432 -13.01 16.28 12.67
CA VAL A 432 -13.61 16.81 11.42
C VAL A 432 -13.14 16.06 10.17
N ALA A 433 -11.87 15.66 10.13
CA ALA A 433 -11.28 14.93 9.02
C ALA A 433 -11.85 13.51 8.81
N ALA A 434 -12.46 12.92 9.84
CA ALA A 434 -13.16 11.63 9.74
C ALA A 434 -14.62 11.77 9.27
N GLY A 435 -15.08 12.99 9.01
CA GLY A 435 -16.45 13.30 8.61
C GLY A 435 -17.49 12.97 9.69
N PRO A 436 -18.79 12.97 9.35
CA PRO A 436 -19.86 12.72 10.31
C PRO A 436 -19.95 11.25 10.75
N TYR A 437 -19.23 10.33 10.10
CA TYR A 437 -19.33 8.89 10.32
C TYR A 437 -18.00 8.20 10.71
N GLY A 438 -16.92 8.94 10.89
CA GLY A 438 -15.70 8.42 11.49
C GLY A 438 -14.81 7.57 10.56
N ASP A 439 -14.81 7.88 9.27
CA ASP A 439 -13.97 7.20 8.27
C ASP A 439 -12.48 7.49 8.57
N PRO A 440 -11.62 6.47 8.80
CA PRO A 440 -10.19 6.68 9.06
C PRO A 440 -9.37 6.97 7.81
N ASN A 441 -9.94 6.80 6.61
CA ASN A 441 -9.16 6.91 5.38
C ASN A 441 -8.71 8.35 5.11
N ARG A 442 -7.43 8.50 4.75
CA ARG A 442 -6.79 9.77 4.41
C ARG A 442 -6.06 9.58 3.10
N TYR A 443 -6.59 10.18 2.04
CA TYR A 443 -5.93 10.17 0.74
C TYR A 443 -4.69 11.05 0.81
N ASP A 444 -3.59 10.56 0.24
CA ASP A 444 -2.42 11.41 -0.04
C ASP A 444 -2.83 12.54 -1.02
N PRO A 445 -2.01 13.59 -1.19
CA PRO A 445 -2.25 14.59 -2.23
C PRO A 445 -2.31 13.99 -3.66
N ALA A 446 -2.38 14.81 -4.70
CA ALA A 446 -2.24 14.37 -6.09
C ALA A 446 -1.27 15.29 -6.85
N ALA A 447 -0.73 14.85 -7.98
CA ALA A 447 -0.01 15.75 -8.89
C ALA A 447 -0.92 16.90 -9.40
N ASN A 448 -2.23 16.66 -9.47
CA ASN A 448 -3.27 17.60 -9.86
C ASN A 448 -4.12 17.99 -8.64
N LEU A 449 -3.64 18.90 -7.79
CA LEU A 449 -4.32 19.36 -6.55
C LEU A 449 -5.54 20.27 -6.77
N GLY A 450 -6.03 20.39 -8.01
CA GLY A 450 -6.93 21.47 -8.42
C GLY A 450 -6.21 22.82 -8.53
N GLU A 451 -6.97 23.86 -8.85
CA GLU A 451 -6.40 25.19 -9.19
C GLU A 451 -5.94 26.00 -7.96
N ASN A 452 -6.34 25.60 -6.75
CA ASN A 452 -6.26 26.43 -5.53
C ASN A 452 -5.24 25.96 -4.47
N VAL A 453 -4.50 24.87 -4.70
CA VAL A 453 -3.50 24.35 -3.74
C VAL A 453 -2.23 23.94 -4.48
N THR A 454 -1.08 24.46 -4.04
CA THR A 454 0.24 24.02 -4.56
C THR A 454 0.78 22.81 -3.79
N LEU A 455 1.68 22.04 -4.40
CA LEU A 455 2.36 20.91 -3.72
C LEU A 455 3.07 21.34 -2.43
N LEU A 456 3.61 22.57 -2.39
CA LEU A 456 4.22 23.15 -1.19
C LEU A 456 3.20 23.39 -0.07
N GLN A 457 1.99 23.87 -0.39
CA GLN A 457 0.92 24.06 0.58
C GLN A 457 0.35 22.72 1.07
N ALA A 458 0.22 21.73 0.18
CA ALA A 458 -0.21 20.38 0.57
C ALA A 458 0.83 19.71 1.48
N GLY A 459 2.11 19.77 1.14
CA GLY A 459 3.21 19.20 1.94
C GLY A 459 3.46 19.88 3.29
N ALA A 460 2.95 21.09 3.50
CA ALA A 460 3.02 21.78 4.79
C ALA A 460 2.10 21.16 5.87
N GLY A 461 1.08 20.40 5.45
CA GLY A 461 0.23 19.60 6.35
C GLY A 461 0.50 18.10 6.21
N PHE A 462 -0.01 17.32 7.16
CA PHE A 462 -0.10 15.87 7.04
C PHE A 462 -1.28 15.33 7.86
N TYR A 463 -1.69 14.10 7.54
CA TYR A 463 -2.46 13.25 8.44
C TYR A 463 -1.59 12.09 8.90
N GLU A 464 -1.94 11.50 10.04
CA GLU A 464 -1.23 10.31 10.52
C GLU A 464 -1.46 9.13 9.58
N ARG A 465 -0.39 8.39 9.29
CA ARG A 465 -0.52 7.10 8.62
C ARG A 465 -0.92 6.05 9.65
N SER A 466 -2.16 5.55 9.56
CA SER A 466 -2.62 4.34 10.25
C SER A 466 -1.78 3.11 9.88
N ILE A 467 -1.93 2.00 10.59
CA ILE A 467 -1.30 0.73 10.20
C ILE A 467 -2.12 0.09 9.08
N SER A 468 -3.43 -0.10 9.34
CA SER A 468 -4.43 -0.49 8.34
C SER A 468 -4.70 0.65 7.34
N LEU A 469 -4.70 0.39 6.03
CA LEU A 469 -4.83 1.42 5.00
C LEU A 469 -5.66 0.96 3.77
N PHE A 470 -6.47 1.84 3.19
CA PHE A 470 -7.35 1.51 2.04
C PHE A 470 -6.62 1.01 0.79
N ARG A 471 -5.29 1.20 0.71
CA ARG A 471 -4.42 0.71 -0.37
C ARG A 471 -3.59 -0.52 0.00
N THR A 472 -3.89 -1.22 1.08
CA THR A 472 -3.31 -2.55 1.31
C THR A 472 -3.74 -3.49 0.19
N SER A 473 -2.80 -3.99 -0.61
CA SER A 473 -3.08 -5.03 -1.61
C SER A 473 -3.28 -6.39 -0.92
N TYR A 474 -2.40 -6.73 0.02
CA TYR A 474 -2.57 -7.85 0.94
C TYR A 474 -1.85 -7.59 2.28
N SER A 475 -2.25 -8.30 3.32
CA SER A 475 -1.55 -8.36 4.61
C SER A 475 -1.32 -9.81 5.04
N THR A 476 -0.15 -10.12 5.58
CA THR A 476 0.20 -11.45 6.10
C THR A 476 0.48 -11.45 7.60
N VAL A 477 0.24 -12.59 8.24
CA VAL A 477 0.85 -12.98 9.52
C VAL A 477 1.35 -14.42 9.37
N THR A 478 2.67 -14.61 9.40
CA THR A 478 3.33 -15.93 9.28
C THR A 478 3.51 -16.60 10.64
N GLN A 479 3.68 -17.92 10.67
CA GLN A 479 3.99 -18.67 11.89
C GLN A 479 5.02 -19.78 11.65
N SER A 480 6.24 -19.58 12.14
CA SER A 480 7.32 -20.59 12.11
C SER A 480 7.24 -21.48 13.36
N ARG A 481 6.33 -22.46 13.35
CA ARG A 481 5.99 -23.35 14.48
C ARG A 481 7.04 -24.43 14.75
N SER A 482 8.05 -24.08 15.54
CA SER A 482 9.19 -24.92 15.94
C SER A 482 8.89 -26.30 16.56
N HIS A 483 7.68 -26.45 17.12
CA HIS A 483 7.20 -27.69 17.74
C HIS A 483 6.52 -28.66 16.76
N LEU A 484 6.39 -28.30 15.47
CA LEU A 484 5.79 -29.12 14.42
C LEU A 484 6.78 -29.48 13.30
N PRO A 485 6.57 -30.60 12.57
CA PRO A 485 7.29 -30.89 11.33
C PRO A 485 6.99 -29.84 10.26
N ASN A 486 8.02 -29.42 9.52
CA ASN A 486 7.98 -28.41 8.45
C ASN A 486 6.74 -28.44 7.53
N LEU A 487 6.27 -29.63 7.15
CA LEU A 487 5.12 -29.83 6.24
C LEU A 487 3.82 -29.25 6.82
N VAL A 488 3.63 -29.33 8.14
CA VAL A 488 2.47 -28.78 8.86
C VAL A 488 2.80 -27.38 9.39
N ALA A 489 4.03 -27.19 9.86
CA ALA A 489 4.43 -26.04 10.65
C ALA A 489 4.29 -24.68 9.93
N ALA A 490 4.73 -24.59 8.66
CA ALA A 490 4.80 -23.35 7.87
C ALA A 490 3.40 -22.85 7.45
N ARG A 491 2.84 -21.91 8.23
CA ARG A 491 1.46 -21.42 8.11
C ARG A 491 1.43 -19.90 7.92
N VAL A 492 0.92 -19.47 6.76
CA VAL A 492 0.73 -18.07 6.39
C VAL A 492 -0.74 -17.72 6.53
N TRP A 493 -1.08 -16.85 7.50
CA TRP A 493 -2.39 -16.22 7.52
C TRP A 493 -2.44 -15.07 6.53
N ILE A 494 -3.37 -15.12 5.59
CA ILE A 494 -3.51 -14.14 4.50
C ILE A 494 -4.81 -13.33 4.61
N CYS A 495 -4.66 -12.02 4.46
CA CYS A 495 -5.72 -11.06 4.20
C CYS A 495 -5.46 -10.41 2.84
N GLN A 496 -6.45 -10.33 1.95
CA GLN A 496 -6.40 -9.44 0.77
C GLN A 496 -7.23 -8.19 1.04
N TYR A 497 -6.84 -7.05 0.46
CA TYR A 497 -7.37 -5.72 0.80
C TYR A 497 -7.02 -5.28 2.26
N MET A 498 -7.48 -4.08 2.66
CA MET A 498 -7.28 -3.46 3.97
C MET A 498 -7.70 -4.38 5.14
N PRO A 499 -6.83 -4.67 6.13
CA PRO A 499 -7.11 -5.62 7.20
C PRO A 499 -8.34 -5.27 8.06
N ALA A 500 -8.62 -3.97 8.26
CA ALA A 500 -9.81 -3.54 9.00
C ALA A 500 -11.13 -3.87 8.28
N MET A 501 -11.12 -4.08 6.96
CA MET A 501 -12.29 -4.35 6.11
C MET A 501 -12.21 -5.71 5.42
N SER A 502 -11.43 -6.64 5.98
CA SER A 502 -11.17 -7.96 5.43
C SER A 502 -10.87 -8.98 6.54
N THR A 503 -10.65 -10.24 6.17
CA THR A 503 -10.40 -11.37 7.09
C THR A 503 -9.07 -12.05 6.78
N TYR A 504 -8.46 -12.65 7.81
CA TYR A 504 -7.33 -13.54 7.65
C TYR A 504 -7.79 -15.00 7.49
N THR A 505 -7.24 -15.73 6.51
CA THR A 505 -7.46 -17.18 6.31
C THR A 505 -6.11 -17.93 6.31
N PRO A 506 -6.06 -19.23 6.67
CA PRO A 506 -4.81 -19.98 6.69
C PRO A 506 -4.45 -20.53 5.30
N LEU A 507 -3.22 -20.27 4.87
CA LEU A 507 -2.52 -20.98 3.79
C LEU A 507 -1.34 -21.77 4.37
N TYR A 508 -1.03 -22.92 3.77
CA TYR A 508 0.10 -23.75 4.16
C TYR A 508 1.13 -23.82 3.04
N VAL A 509 2.42 -23.68 3.38
CA VAL A 509 3.47 -23.74 2.35
C VAL A 509 3.59 -25.15 1.74
N ALA A 510 3.13 -26.20 2.44
CA ALA A 510 3.10 -27.55 1.91
C ALA A 510 2.01 -27.82 0.86
N SER A 511 0.99 -26.95 0.73
CA SER A 511 -0.08 -27.11 -0.25
C SER A 511 0.46 -27.12 -1.69
N THR A 512 -0.04 -28.03 -2.51
CA THR A 512 0.38 -28.20 -3.91
C THR A 512 -0.09 -27.06 -4.82
N SER A 513 -1.16 -26.36 -4.43
CA SER A 513 -1.70 -25.16 -5.07
C SER A 513 -2.23 -24.18 -4.01
N LEU A 514 -2.52 -22.94 -4.42
CA LEU A 514 -3.26 -21.97 -3.62
C LEU A 514 -4.70 -21.82 -4.16
N PRO A 515 -5.68 -21.43 -3.31
CA PRO A 515 -7.06 -21.24 -3.73
C PRO A 515 -7.21 -20.24 -4.90
N PRO A 516 -8.04 -20.51 -5.92
CA PRO A 516 -8.21 -19.63 -7.08
C PRO A 516 -8.55 -18.17 -6.73
N SER A 517 -9.35 -17.96 -5.68
CA SER A 517 -9.75 -16.63 -5.20
C SER A 517 -8.63 -15.78 -4.61
N TYR A 518 -7.42 -16.35 -4.41
CA TYR A 518 -6.19 -15.64 -4.06
C TYR A 518 -5.15 -15.58 -5.20
N THR A 519 -5.34 -16.33 -6.29
CA THR A 519 -4.39 -16.41 -7.42
C THR A 519 -4.91 -15.79 -8.73
N GLN A 520 -6.17 -15.34 -8.74
CA GLN A 520 -6.88 -14.81 -9.91
C GLN A 520 -7.51 -13.44 -9.65
N GLY A 521 -7.96 -12.78 -10.72
CA GLY A 521 -8.51 -11.43 -10.70
C GLY A 521 -7.60 -10.40 -11.37
N SER A 522 -8.06 -9.15 -11.46
CA SER A 522 -7.36 -8.03 -12.12
C SER A 522 -7.74 -6.69 -11.49
N LEU A 523 -6.79 -5.77 -11.32
CA LEU A 523 -7.10 -4.40 -10.89
C LEU A 523 -7.90 -3.60 -11.94
N PHE A 524 -7.89 -4.03 -13.22
CA PHE A 524 -8.62 -3.35 -14.29
C PHE A 524 -10.11 -3.71 -14.37
N GLN A 525 -10.58 -4.71 -13.62
CA GLN A 525 -11.97 -5.18 -13.68
C GLN A 525 -12.40 -5.86 -12.38
N TYR A 526 -13.50 -5.37 -11.80
CA TYR A 526 -14.16 -6.01 -10.66
C TYR A 526 -14.67 -7.42 -11.02
N THR A 527 -14.45 -8.37 -10.11
CA THR A 527 -14.97 -9.74 -10.18
C THR A 527 -15.35 -10.20 -8.77
N ASP A 528 -16.52 -10.81 -8.60
CA ASP A 528 -16.97 -11.40 -7.32
C ASP A 528 -16.26 -12.73 -6.98
N THR A 529 -15.35 -13.19 -7.84
CA THR A 529 -14.63 -14.47 -7.74
C THR A 529 -13.28 -14.42 -6.99
N CYS A 530 -12.76 -13.23 -6.64
CA CYS A 530 -11.51 -13.10 -5.86
C CYS A 530 -11.72 -12.35 -4.55
N ASN A 531 -10.94 -12.72 -3.53
CA ASN A 531 -11.11 -12.21 -2.16
C ASN A 531 -10.78 -10.72 -2.06
N TYR A 532 -9.78 -10.25 -2.81
CA TYR A 532 -9.45 -8.82 -2.93
C TYR A 532 -10.66 -7.96 -3.28
N TRP A 533 -11.39 -8.29 -4.36
CA TRP A 533 -12.53 -7.48 -4.78
C TRP A 533 -13.74 -7.60 -3.84
N ALA A 534 -13.99 -8.78 -3.26
CA ALA A 534 -15.06 -8.95 -2.29
C ALA A 534 -14.85 -8.09 -1.03
N ALA A 535 -13.62 -8.07 -0.49
CA ALA A 535 -13.27 -7.22 0.65
C ALA A 535 -13.19 -5.72 0.27
N ALA A 536 -12.59 -5.39 -0.88
CA ALA A 536 -12.49 -4.01 -1.36
C ALA A 536 -13.87 -3.36 -1.56
N SER A 537 -14.85 -4.09 -2.09
CA SER A 537 -16.23 -3.58 -2.22
C SER A 537 -16.88 -3.28 -0.86
N VAL A 538 -16.67 -4.12 0.16
CA VAL A 538 -17.14 -3.82 1.53
C VAL A 538 -16.45 -2.59 2.10
N GLY A 539 -15.12 -2.51 2.02
CA GLY A 539 -14.36 -1.38 2.58
C GLY A 539 -14.69 -0.04 1.91
N ASN A 540 -14.82 -0.02 0.58
CA ASN A 540 -15.23 1.17 -0.16
C ASN A 540 -16.65 1.62 0.22
N TRP A 541 -17.60 0.69 0.41
CA TRP A 541 -18.95 1.05 0.88
C TRP A 541 -18.97 1.51 2.33
N ALA A 542 -18.11 0.92 3.19
CA ALA A 542 -18.04 1.24 4.61
C ALA A 542 -17.74 2.71 4.89
N THR A 543 -16.88 3.35 4.09
CA THR A 543 -16.54 4.79 4.17
C THR A 543 -17.77 5.69 4.42
N ARG A 544 -18.87 5.44 3.70
CA ARG A 544 -20.10 6.23 3.72
C ARG A 544 -20.76 6.33 5.09
N PHE A 545 -20.68 5.26 5.89
CA PHE A 545 -21.37 5.15 7.18
C PHE A 545 -20.51 4.40 8.21
N TYR A 546 -19.19 4.67 8.21
CA TYR A 546 -18.16 3.83 8.84
C TYR A 546 -18.47 3.39 10.27
N ARG A 547 -18.80 4.32 11.19
CA ARG A 547 -19.12 4.00 12.60
C ARG A 547 -20.31 3.06 12.82
N TYR A 548 -21.14 2.86 11.80
CA TYR A 548 -22.20 1.85 11.80
C TYR A 548 -21.75 0.57 11.07
N ILE A 549 -21.27 0.70 9.83
CA ILE A 549 -20.89 -0.45 8.98
C ILE A 549 -19.74 -1.27 9.59
N ARG A 550 -18.78 -0.61 10.26
CA ARG A 550 -17.69 -1.28 10.98
C ARG A 550 -18.20 -2.33 11.98
N GLN A 551 -19.35 -2.13 12.61
CA GLN A 551 -19.88 -3.08 13.60
C GLN A 551 -20.27 -4.42 12.96
N ASP A 552 -20.83 -4.38 11.74
CA ASP A 552 -21.13 -5.55 10.91
C ASP A 552 -19.86 -6.18 10.34
N VAL A 553 -18.88 -5.37 9.92
CA VAL A 553 -17.56 -5.84 9.44
C VAL A 553 -16.81 -6.60 10.53
N GLU A 554 -16.74 -6.04 11.75
CA GLU A 554 -16.16 -6.73 12.90
C GLU A 554 -16.95 -7.97 13.30
N ALA A 555 -18.29 -7.95 13.17
CA ALA A 555 -19.11 -9.13 13.44
C ALA A 555 -18.84 -10.25 12.43
N ALA A 556 -18.68 -9.93 11.15
CA ALA A 556 -18.25 -10.88 10.12
C ALA A 556 -16.84 -11.43 10.39
N GLN A 557 -15.86 -10.57 10.70
CA GLN A 557 -14.50 -10.97 11.10
C GLN A 557 -14.53 -11.95 12.28
N ARG A 558 -15.23 -11.61 13.38
CA ARG A 558 -15.36 -12.49 14.55
C ARG A 558 -16.04 -13.83 14.22
N SER A 559 -17.03 -13.81 13.33
CA SER A 559 -17.80 -15.01 12.93
C SER A 559 -17.03 -15.92 11.96
N LEU A 560 -16.11 -15.35 11.18
CA LEU A 560 -15.22 -16.09 10.27
C LEU A 560 -13.97 -16.61 11.00
N GLU A 561 -13.24 -15.74 11.69
CA GLU A 561 -11.89 -16.07 12.16
C GLU A 561 -11.93 -17.10 13.30
N ALA A 562 -12.90 -17.02 14.21
CA ALA A 562 -13.02 -17.98 15.32
C ALA A 562 -13.11 -19.46 14.86
N PRO A 563 -14.02 -19.88 13.94
CA PRO A 563 -13.99 -21.23 13.40
C PRO A 563 -12.76 -21.49 12.52
N LEU A 564 -12.31 -20.55 11.70
CA LEU A 564 -11.14 -20.76 10.82
C LEU A 564 -9.85 -21.08 11.61
N PHE A 565 -9.68 -20.54 12.81
CA PHE A 565 -8.59 -20.94 13.71
C PHE A 565 -8.77 -22.37 14.26
N LEU A 566 -9.98 -22.76 14.68
CA LEU A 566 -10.26 -24.12 15.17
C LEU A 566 -10.10 -25.18 14.07
N ASP A 567 -10.58 -24.89 12.86
CA ASP A 567 -10.46 -25.76 11.70
C ASP A 567 -9.00 -25.88 11.22
N ALA A 568 -8.19 -24.82 11.39
CA ALA A 568 -6.75 -24.87 11.12
C ALA A 568 -6.03 -25.85 12.06
N GLU A 569 -6.18 -25.71 13.39
CA GLU A 569 -5.56 -26.64 14.36
C GLU A 569 -6.10 -28.08 14.21
N THR A 570 -7.36 -28.24 13.80
CA THR A 570 -7.95 -29.54 13.47
C THR A 570 -7.28 -30.16 12.24
N SER A 571 -7.03 -29.37 11.19
CA SER A 571 -6.36 -29.81 9.96
C SER A 571 -4.88 -30.10 10.19
N ASP A 572 -4.21 -29.31 11.01
CA ASP A 572 -2.84 -29.58 11.49
C ASP A 572 -2.79 -30.94 12.22
N SER A 573 -3.74 -31.20 13.11
CA SER A 573 -3.84 -32.46 13.86
C SER A 573 -4.10 -33.67 12.94
N GLN A 574 -4.94 -33.51 11.91
CA GLN A 574 -5.19 -34.55 10.90
C GLN A 574 -3.96 -34.80 10.03
N ALA A 575 -3.30 -33.76 9.55
CA ALA A 575 -2.06 -33.88 8.78
C ALA A 575 -0.95 -34.56 9.61
N MET A 576 -0.83 -34.23 10.90
CA MET A 576 0.09 -34.90 11.82
C MET A 576 -0.21 -36.40 12.00
N ALA A 577 -1.49 -36.80 12.04
CA ALA A 577 -1.87 -38.21 12.11
C ALA A 577 -1.51 -38.98 10.82
N LEU A 578 -1.65 -38.35 9.65
CA LEU A 578 -1.24 -38.93 8.36
C LEU A 578 0.29 -39.01 8.21
N LEU A 579 1.03 -38.00 8.68
CA LEU A 579 2.49 -38.08 8.76
C LEU A 579 2.97 -39.20 9.68
N ALA A 580 2.25 -39.50 10.76
CA ALA A 580 2.58 -40.60 11.67
C ALA A 580 2.39 -42.00 11.05
N THR A 581 1.58 -42.14 9.98
CA THR A 581 1.47 -43.37 9.18
C THR A 581 2.37 -43.36 7.93
N GLY A 582 3.07 -42.26 7.66
CA GLY A 582 3.93 -42.05 6.49
C GLY A 582 3.24 -41.46 5.26
N ASP A 583 1.96 -41.10 5.36
CA ASP A 583 1.20 -40.49 4.26
C ASP A 583 1.45 -38.98 4.17
N MET A 584 2.51 -38.61 3.45
CA MET A 584 2.88 -37.23 3.20
C MET A 584 2.01 -36.53 2.14
N GLU A 585 1.31 -37.26 1.27
CA GLU A 585 0.46 -36.64 0.25
C GLU A 585 -0.94 -36.36 0.81
N GLY A 586 -1.56 -37.31 1.51
CA GLY A 586 -2.80 -37.06 2.26
C GLY A 586 -2.65 -35.92 3.28
N ALA A 587 -1.49 -35.82 3.95
CA ALA A 587 -1.18 -34.70 4.83
C ALA A 587 -1.15 -33.33 4.08
N ARG A 588 -0.69 -33.28 2.82
CA ARG A 588 -0.76 -32.07 1.99
C ARG A 588 -2.18 -31.80 1.48
N GLU A 589 -2.91 -32.84 1.11
CA GLU A 589 -4.28 -32.74 0.61
C GLU A 589 -5.22 -32.16 1.68
N VAL A 590 -5.14 -32.61 2.93
CA VAL A 590 -5.91 -32.05 4.06
C VAL A 590 -5.64 -30.55 4.25
N LEU A 591 -4.36 -30.14 4.26
CA LEU A 591 -3.97 -28.74 4.44
C LEU A 591 -4.39 -27.87 3.23
N ALA A 592 -4.35 -28.40 2.01
CA ALA A 592 -4.80 -27.73 0.80
C ALA A 592 -6.34 -27.63 0.73
N GLU A 593 -7.06 -28.67 1.13
CA GLU A 593 -8.53 -28.67 1.18
C GLU A 593 -9.03 -27.65 2.21
N GLN A 594 -8.41 -27.57 3.39
CA GLN A 594 -8.76 -26.57 4.40
C GLN A 594 -8.47 -25.14 3.92
N ALA A 595 -7.31 -24.89 3.31
CA ALA A 595 -7.00 -23.59 2.72
C ALA A 595 -8.03 -23.21 1.63
N GLY A 596 -8.48 -24.18 0.83
CA GLY A 596 -9.56 -24.01 -0.16
C GLY A 596 -10.89 -23.63 0.48
N LYS A 597 -11.35 -24.40 1.46
CA LYS A 597 -12.59 -24.14 2.22
C LYS A 597 -12.57 -22.75 2.86
N ALA A 598 -11.48 -22.40 3.53
CA ALA A 598 -11.32 -21.11 4.19
C ALA A 598 -11.42 -19.93 3.21
N ALA A 599 -10.71 -20.01 2.09
CA ALA A 599 -10.72 -18.99 1.04
C ALA A 599 -12.09 -18.83 0.36
N GLU A 600 -12.85 -19.92 0.24
CA GLU A 600 -14.18 -19.93 -0.37
C GLU A 600 -15.29 -19.44 0.58
N VAL A 601 -15.21 -19.81 1.87
CA VAL A 601 -16.10 -19.28 2.93
C VAL A 601 -15.89 -17.78 3.09
N ALA A 602 -14.64 -17.31 3.18
CA ALA A 602 -14.34 -15.88 3.20
C ALA A 602 -14.93 -15.16 1.97
N LEU A 603 -14.67 -15.68 0.76
CA LEU A 603 -15.16 -15.08 -0.48
C LEU A 603 -16.68 -14.92 -0.50
N ARG A 604 -17.42 -15.96 -0.09
CA ARG A 604 -18.89 -15.89 0.03
C ARG A 604 -19.31 -14.83 1.03
N THR A 605 -18.77 -14.88 2.25
CA THR A 605 -19.20 -13.98 3.34
C THR A 605 -18.91 -12.51 3.03
N TRP A 606 -17.77 -12.14 2.43
CA TRP A 606 -17.52 -10.74 2.05
C TRP A 606 -18.44 -10.26 0.92
N ASN A 607 -18.74 -11.11 -0.07
CA ASN A 607 -19.72 -10.81 -1.12
C ASN A 607 -21.15 -10.67 -0.57
N ASP A 608 -21.59 -11.55 0.34
CA ASP A 608 -22.91 -11.49 0.97
C ASP A 608 -23.02 -10.32 1.96
N LEU A 609 -21.94 -9.98 2.66
CA LEU A 609 -21.84 -8.78 3.48
C LEU A 609 -21.99 -7.53 2.63
N PHE A 610 -21.30 -7.41 1.49
CA PHE A 610 -21.46 -6.28 0.57
C PHE A 610 -22.91 -6.10 0.10
N ARG A 611 -23.56 -7.18 -0.34
CA ARG A 611 -25.00 -7.20 -0.70
C ARG A 611 -25.88 -6.73 0.47
N THR A 612 -25.61 -7.25 1.67
CA THR A 612 -26.35 -6.92 2.90
C THR A 612 -26.16 -5.45 3.30
N LEU A 613 -24.95 -4.92 3.20
CA LEU A 613 -24.63 -3.54 3.59
C LEU A 613 -25.23 -2.50 2.65
N ILE A 614 -25.32 -2.78 1.34
CA ILE A 614 -26.06 -1.91 0.40
C ILE A 614 -27.56 -1.91 0.72
N ALA A 615 -28.13 -3.08 1.02
CA ALA A 615 -29.55 -3.18 1.38
C ALA A 615 -29.85 -2.50 2.73
N ARG A 616 -28.97 -2.66 3.72
CA ARG A 616 -29.13 -2.15 5.10
C ARG A 616 -28.82 -0.66 5.24
N TYR A 617 -27.79 -0.15 4.56
CA TYR A 617 -27.30 1.23 4.69
C TYR A 617 -27.33 1.97 3.35
N ARG A 618 -28.37 2.78 3.13
CA ARG A 618 -28.60 3.48 1.86
C ARG A 618 -29.26 4.84 2.08
N ASP A 619 -28.96 5.80 1.21
CA ASP A 619 -29.67 7.08 1.07
C ASP A 619 -29.82 7.94 2.36
N GLY A 620 -28.96 7.72 3.36
CA GLY A 620 -29.05 8.37 4.68
C GLY A 620 -29.90 7.60 5.70
N TYR A 621 -30.18 6.32 5.47
CA TYR A 621 -30.98 5.45 6.32
C TYR A 621 -30.25 4.16 6.71
N LYS A 622 -30.63 3.60 7.85
CA LYS A 622 -30.32 2.25 8.29
C LYS A 622 -31.63 1.46 8.42
N VAL A 623 -31.76 0.31 7.77
CA VAL A 623 -32.87 -0.63 8.06
C VAL A 623 -32.69 -1.17 9.48
N LYS A 624 -33.74 -1.11 10.31
CA LYS A 624 -33.65 -1.48 11.74
C LYS A 624 -33.37 -2.96 11.94
N ASP A 625 -34.17 -3.78 11.26
CA ASP A 625 -34.11 -5.23 11.24
C ASP A 625 -34.35 -5.70 9.80
N MET A 626 -33.46 -6.56 9.30
CA MET A 626 -33.52 -7.14 7.96
C MET A 626 -34.45 -8.36 7.88
N GLN A 627 -34.90 -8.89 9.03
CA GLN A 627 -35.76 -10.07 9.14
C GLN A 627 -37.22 -9.73 9.48
N SER A 628 -37.49 -8.50 9.93
CA SER A 628 -38.84 -8.03 10.26
C SER A 628 -39.79 -8.09 9.06
N PRO A 629 -41.03 -8.61 9.22
CA PRO A 629 -42.05 -8.56 8.17
C PRO A 629 -42.61 -7.15 7.94
N VAL A 630 -42.29 -6.19 8.83
CA VAL A 630 -42.61 -4.76 8.68
C VAL A 630 -41.32 -4.00 8.39
N PHE A 631 -41.28 -3.33 7.24
CA PHE A 631 -40.11 -2.52 6.87
C PHE A 631 -40.03 -1.25 7.74
N GLU A 632 -39.04 -1.20 8.64
CA GLU A 632 -38.69 -0.01 9.42
C GLU A 632 -37.25 0.43 9.17
N GLN A 633 -37.03 1.75 9.16
CA GLN A 633 -35.71 2.35 9.02
C GLN A 633 -35.49 3.50 10.01
N GLU A 634 -34.23 3.64 10.43
CA GLU A 634 -33.69 4.76 11.19
C GLU A 634 -33.09 5.80 10.22
N PHE A 635 -33.24 7.08 10.55
CA PHE A 635 -32.59 8.18 9.84
C PHE A 635 -31.16 8.34 10.37
N LEU A 636 -30.16 8.16 9.51
CA LEU A 636 -28.76 8.45 9.83
C LEU A 636 -28.52 9.94 9.61
N PHE A 637 -28.97 10.75 10.58
CA PHE A 637 -28.71 12.18 10.58
C PHE A 637 -27.31 12.50 11.13
N TYR A 638 -26.76 13.63 10.71
CA TYR A 638 -25.43 14.06 11.10
C TYR A 638 -25.34 14.37 12.60
N PRO A 639 -24.20 14.09 13.27
CA PRO A 639 -24.04 14.38 14.69
C PRO A 639 -23.91 15.88 14.92
N TYR A 640 -24.40 16.37 16.07
CA TYR A 640 -24.49 17.80 16.38
C TYR A 640 -23.16 18.55 16.21
N TRP A 641 -22.05 17.96 16.68
CA TRP A 641 -20.70 18.55 16.52
C TRP A 641 -20.33 18.78 15.05
N TRP A 642 -20.75 17.88 14.15
CA TRP A 642 -20.43 17.99 12.73
C TRP A 642 -21.26 19.09 12.07
N LEU A 643 -22.54 19.21 12.43
CA LEU A 643 -23.42 20.30 12.00
C LEU A 643 -22.90 21.68 12.44
N GLN A 644 -22.26 21.77 13.62
CA GLN A 644 -21.61 23.00 14.08
C GLN A 644 -20.41 23.38 13.20
N VAL A 645 -19.50 22.45 12.89
CA VAL A 645 -18.31 22.75 12.07
C VAL A 645 -18.59 22.80 10.56
N SER A 646 -19.69 22.20 10.09
CA SER A 646 -20.11 22.24 8.68
C SER A 646 -20.91 23.49 8.29
N GLY A 647 -21.03 24.47 9.18
CA GLY A 647 -21.81 25.69 8.95
C GLY A 647 -23.33 25.49 8.85
N PHE A 648 -23.88 24.35 9.30
CA PHE A 648 -25.32 24.07 9.16
C PHE A 648 -26.20 25.09 9.91
N PHE A 649 -25.69 25.64 11.01
CA PHE A 649 -26.34 26.68 11.81
C PHE A 649 -25.91 28.10 11.41
N ASP A 650 -25.10 28.28 10.36
CA ASP A 650 -24.71 29.60 9.88
C ASP A 650 -25.77 30.17 8.93
N HIS A 651 -26.62 31.04 9.48
CA HIS A 651 -27.66 31.71 8.71
C HIS A 651 -27.12 32.75 7.70
N SER A 652 -25.85 33.17 7.78
CA SER A 652 -25.27 34.07 6.77
C SER A 652 -25.13 33.38 5.41
N LEU A 653 -24.72 32.10 5.41
CA LEU A 653 -24.68 31.24 4.22
C LEU A 653 -26.07 30.96 3.64
N GLN A 654 -27.12 31.07 4.46
CA GLN A 654 -28.52 30.86 4.05
C GLN A 654 -29.21 32.14 3.55
N MET A 655 -28.59 33.30 3.76
CA MET A 655 -29.14 34.62 3.39
C MET A 655 -28.28 35.40 2.37
N ALA A 656 -27.23 34.78 1.83
CA ALA A 656 -26.58 35.28 0.63
C ALA A 656 -27.57 35.24 -0.55
N GLU A 657 -28.00 36.40 -1.04
CA GLU A 657 -28.65 36.46 -2.36
C GLU A 657 -27.70 35.88 -3.41
N PRO A 658 -28.19 35.12 -4.41
CA PRO A 658 -27.34 34.64 -5.48
C PRO A 658 -26.74 35.84 -6.21
N GLU A 659 -25.41 35.99 -6.17
CA GLU A 659 -24.72 37.00 -6.98
C GLU A 659 -25.22 36.89 -8.42
N SER A 660 -25.73 38.00 -8.95
CA SER A 660 -26.27 38.01 -10.30
C SER A 660 -25.12 37.75 -11.26
N LEU A 661 -25.13 36.54 -11.84
CA LEU A 661 -24.14 36.11 -12.84
C LEU A 661 -23.91 37.26 -13.82
N PRO A 662 -22.66 37.76 -13.96
CA PRO A 662 -22.41 38.97 -14.72
C PRO A 662 -22.97 38.78 -16.14
N PRO A 663 -23.77 39.74 -16.64
CA PRO A 663 -24.57 39.54 -17.85
C PRO A 663 -23.65 39.11 -18.98
N SER A 664 -23.94 37.95 -19.57
CA SER A 664 -23.06 37.31 -20.54
C SER A 664 -22.90 38.19 -21.77
N THR A 665 -21.81 38.96 -21.79
CA THR A 665 -21.41 39.78 -22.94
C THR A 665 -21.42 38.88 -24.17
N PRO A 666 -22.26 39.16 -25.20
CA PRO A 666 -22.39 38.26 -26.33
C PRO A 666 -21.09 38.26 -27.12
N THR A 667 -20.27 37.24 -26.90
CA THR A 667 -19.00 37.05 -27.60
C THR A 667 -19.28 36.92 -29.08
N VAL A 668 -18.98 37.98 -29.83
CA VAL A 668 -19.08 38.00 -31.29
C VAL A 668 -18.01 37.05 -31.83
N LEU A 669 -18.43 35.81 -32.13
CA LEU A 669 -17.59 34.84 -32.81
C LEU A 669 -17.20 35.40 -34.19
N PRO A 670 -15.90 35.42 -34.55
CA PRO A 670 -15.48 35.85 -35.88
C PRO A 670 -16.08 34.94 -36.95
N GLU A 671 -16.60 35.52 -38.03
CA GLU A 671 -17.06 34.75 -39.18
C GLU A 671 -15.87 34.07 -39.88
N GLN A 672 -15.75 32.76 -39.73
CA GLN A 672 -15.03 31.90 -40.67
C GLN A 672 -16.02 30.93 -41.32
N GLY A 673 -16.54 31.32 -42.48
CA GLY A 673 -17.57 30.57 -43.18
C GLY A 673 -17.03 29.35 -43.93
N VAL A 674 -17.53 28.17 -43.59
CA VAL A 674 -17.51 26.98 -44.46
C VAL A 674 -18.93 26.43 -44.55
N SER A 675 -19.44 26.21 -45.76
CA SER A 675 -20.85 25.86 -45.97
C SER A 675 -21.06 24.34 -46.08
N ALA A 676 -22.06 23.81 -45.38
CA ALA A 676 -22.72 22.55 -45.71
C ALA A 676 -24.24 22.69 -45.51
N LYS A 677 -25.03 22.20 -46.47
CA LYS A 677 -26.50 22.31 -46.45
C LYS A 677 -27.15 21.00 -46.04
N ALA A 678 -28.07 21.05 -45.07
CA ALA A 678 -29.13 20.06 -44.91
C ALA A 678 -30.48 20.77 -44.64
N ARG A 679 -31.56 20.29 -45.26
CA ARG A 679 -32.92 20.85 -45.10
C ARG A 679 -33.81 19.87 -44.34
N GLY A 680 -34.45 20.33 -43.26
CA GLY A 680 -35.53 19.60 -42.57
C GLY A 680 -36.55 20.59 -42.01
N ARG A 681 -37.85 20.35 -42.24
CA ARG A 681 -38.93 21.23 -41.75
C ARG A 681 -39.42 20.79 -40.37
N VAL A 682 -39.55 21.74 -39.46
CA VAL A 682 -40.42 21.62 -38.27
C VAL A 682 -41.79 22.21 -38.60
N LYS A 683 -42.86 21.62 -38.08
CA LYS A 683 -44.17 22.27 -37.90
C LYS A 683 -44.54 22.26 -36.42
N LYS A 684 -44.98 23.41 -35.89
CA LYS A 684 -45.55 23.55 -34.54
C LYS A 684 -47.01 23.12 -34.51
N SER A 685 -47.47 22.67 -33.35
CA SER A 685 -48.78 23.04 -32.77
C SER A 685 -48.68 22.98 -31.24
N VAL A 686 -49.31 23.91 -30.54
CA VAL A 686 -49.27 24.07 -29.08
C VAL A 686 -50.68 24.40 -28.57
N THR A 687 -51.12 23.68 -27.54
CA THR A 687 -52.15 24.01 -26.53
C THR A 687 -52.03 22.89 -25.47
N GLU A 688 -51.72 23.07 -24.18
CA GLU A 688 -52.12 24.08 -23.18
C GLU A 688 -53.56 23.90 -22.67
N LYS A 689 -53.73 23.29 -21.47
CA LYS A 689 -54.31 23.95 -20.27
C LYS A 689 -54.42 23.06 -19.02
N ASP A 690 -54.10 23.67 -17.88
CA ASP A 690 -54.75 23.70 -16.54
C ASP A 690 -55.55 22.50 -15.99
N GLY A 691 -55.57 22.31 -14.65
CA GLY A 691 -56.72 21.60 -14.06
C GLY A 691 -56.89 21.30 -12.56
N ALA A 692 -55.85 21.34 -11.71
CA ALA A 692 -55.96 21.09 -10.25
C ALA A 692 -56.54 19.72 -9.80
N ALA A 693 -56.71 19.52 -8.47
CA ALA A 693 -56.95 18.22 -7.83
C ALA A 693 -58.02 18.26 -6.73
N MET A 694 -58.55 17.08 -6.37
CA MET A 694 -59.16 16.80 -5.06
C MET A 694 -58.87 15.37 -4.61
N ALA A 695 -58.92 15.15 -3.30
CA ALA A 695 -58.76 13.85 -2.62
C ALA A 695 -59.90 13.65 -1.61
N VAL A 696 -59.83 12.56 -0.81
CA VAL A 696 -60.38 12.36 0.57
C VAL A 696 -61.24 11.09 0.74
N ARG A 697 -60.68 10.12 1.52
CA ARG A 697 -61.36 9.08 2.35
C ARG A 697 -62.23 8.00 1.64
N SER A 698 -62.61 6.87 2.27
CA SER A 698 -61.98 6.04 3.33
C SER A 698 -62.81 4.75 3.59
N SER A 699 -62.19 3.75 4.22
CA SER A 699 -62.80 2.58 4.91
C SER A 699 -63.38 1.45 4.04
N GLY A 700 -63.44 0.25 4.63
CA GLY A 700 -63.83 -1.03 4.03
C GLY A 700 -63.08 -2.19 4.70
N ARG A 701 -63.75 -3.31 5.02
CA ARG A 701 -63.20 -4.42 5.82
C ARG A 701 -63.83 -5.77 5.42
N ALA A 702 -63.11 -6.85 5.73
CA ALA A 702 -63.56 -8.24 5.92
C ALA A 702 -63.49 -9.21 4.69
N GLU A 703 -62.71 -10.28 4.92
CA GLU A 703 -63.08 -11.71 4.84
C GLU A 703 -63.54 -12.37 3.51
N GLY A 704 -63.09 -13.61 3.31
CA GLY A 704 -63.48 -14.50 2.21
C GLY A 704 -62.46 -15.62 1.96
N GLU A 705 -62.81 -16.88 2.28
CA GLU A 705 -61.93 -18.05 2.13
C GLU A 705 -62.15 -18.84 0.82
N ALA A 706 -61.15 -19.64 0.44
CA ALA A 706 -61.20 -20.92 -0.28
C ALA A 706 -62.03 -21.09 -1.59
N GLY A 707 -61.42 -21.70 -2.62
CA GLY A 707 -62.12 -22.21 -3.80
C GLY A 707 -61.19 -22.86 -4.82
N GLU A 708 -61.48 -24.10 -5.23
CA GLU A 708 -60.57 -24.95 -6.02
C GLU A 708 -60.53 -24.69 -7.54
N ARG A 709 -59.37 -25.02 -8.13
CA ARG A 709 -59.14 -25.64 -9.46
C ARG A 709 -60.06 -25.25 -10.64
N GLY A 710 -59.50 -24.53 -11.61
CA GLY A 710 -59.98 -24.52 -13.01
C GLY A 710 -58.80 -24.48 -13.99
N ALA A 711 -58.80 -25.36 -15.01
CA ALA A 711 -57.73 -25.42 -16.02
C ALA A 711 -58.04 -24.51 -17.23
N GLY A 712 -57.01 -23.85 -17.76
CA GLY A 712 -57.11 -22.94 -18.93
C GLY A 712 -55.80 -22.90 -19.73
N PHE A 713 -55.89 -22.63 -21.02
CA PHE A 713 -54.82 -22.90 -21.99
C PHE A 713 -54.05 -21.64 -22.45
N THR A 714 -52.77 -21.84 -22.81
CA THR A 714 -51.93 -21.04 -23.75
C THR A 714 -51.71 -19.54 -23.56
N ALA A 715 -50.45 -19.15 -23.34
CA ALA A 715 -49.87 -17.87 -23.79
C ALA A 715 -48.32 -17.93 -23.86
N SER A 716 -47.74 -18.44 -24.95
CA SER A 716 -46.26 -18.52 -25.08
C SER A 716 -45.68 -18.30 -26.49
N THR A 717 -46.51 -18.04 -27.50
CA THR A 717 -46.09 -18.06 -28.93
C THR A 717 -45.84 -16.67 -29.55
N VAL A 718 -46.03 -15.57 -28.80
CA VAL A 718 -45.99 -14.20 -29.34
C VAL A 718 -44.67 -13.47 -29.07
N VAL A 719 -44.01 -13.75 -27.93
CA VAL A 719 -42.79 -13.03 -27.52
C VAL A 719 -41.56 -13.39 -28.37
N ALA A 720 -41.46 -14.64 -28.84
CA ALA A 720 -40.31 -15.12 -29.61
C ALA A 720 -40.17 -14.47 -31.00
N ALA A 721 -41.27 -14.05 -31.63
CA ALA A 721 -41.26 -13.53 -32.99
C ALA A 721 -40.63 -12.13 -33.12
N VAL A 722 -40.82 -11.28 -32.10
CA VAL A 722 -40.37 -9.87 -32.13
C VAL A 722 -38.84 -9.76 -31.95
N GLY A 723 -38.26 -10.58 -31.06
CA GLY A 723 -36.81 -10.56 -30.82
C GLY A 723 -35.97 -10.98 -32.03
N PHE A 724 -36.46 -11.95 -32.82
CA PHE A 724 -35.71 -12.50 -33.95
C PHE A 724 -35.56 -11.51 -35.11
N VAL A 725 -36.59 -10.69 -35.38
CA VAL A 725 -36.56 -9.65 -36.42
C VAL A 725 -35.60 -8.51 -36.04
N ALA A 726 -35.56 -8.12 -34.76
CA ALA A 726 -34.67 -7.07 -34.28
C ALA A 726 -33.18 -7.44 -34.46
N GLY A 727 -32.80 -8.68 -34.11
CA GLY A 727 -31.41 -9.16 -34.22
C GLY A 727 -30.92 -9.32 -35.66
N LEU A 728 -31.79 -9.67 -36.60
CA LEU A 728 -31.43 -9.79 -38.02
C LEU A 728 -31.08 -8.42 -38.65
N CYS A 729 -31.78 -7.35 -38.25
CA CYS A 729 -31.51 -6.00 -38.75
C CYS A 729 -30.16 -5.44 -38.28
N THR A 730 -29.77 -5.67 -37.02
CA THR A 730 -28.44 -5.27 -36.52
C THR A 730 -27.32 -6.11 -37.13
N ALA A 731 -27.52 -7.42 -37.33
CA ALA A 731 -26.54 -8.28 -37.98
C ALA A 731 -26.24 -7.86 -39.44
N LEU A 732 -27.28 -7.55 -40.24
CA LEU A 732 -27.08 -7.05 -41.61
C LEU A 732 -26.35 -5.70 -41.64
N GLY A 733 -26.69 -4.78 -40.72
CA GLY A 733 -26.02 -3.47 -40.62
C GLY A 733 -24.51 -3.60 -40.37
N PHE A 734 -24.12 -4.49 -39.46
CA PHE A 734 -22.70 -4.72 -39.14
C PHE A 734 -21.93 -5.37 -40.30
N TRP A 735 -22.55 -6.35 -40.99
CA TRP A 735 -21.95 -7.04 -42.14
C TRP A 735 -21.75 -6.12 -43.36
N LEU A 736 -22.74 -5.27 -43.66
CA LEU A 736 -22.64 -4.27 -44.72
C LEU A 736 -21.60 -3.18 -44.39
N GLY A 737 -21.47 -2.81 -43.11
CA GLY A 737 -20.41 -1.90 -42.65
C GLY A 737 -19.00 -2.43 -42.93
N GLN A 738 -18.74 -3.71 -42.65
CA GLN A 738 -17.42 -4.31 -42.93
C GLN A 738 -17.11 -4.42 -44.44
N GLN A 739 -18.10 -4.70 -45.29
CA GLN A 739 -17.92 -4.76 -46.75
C GLN A 739 -17.39 -3.43 -47.34
N TRP A 740 -17.73 -2.28 -46.75
CA TRP A 740 -17.32 -0.97 -47.26
C TRP A 740 -15.87 -0.57 -46.90
N SER A 741 -15.27 -1.20 -45.89
CA SER A 741 -13.91 -0.89 -45.42
C SER A 741 -12.79 -1.66 -46.14
N VAL A 742 -13.11 -2.55 -47.08
CA VAL A 742 -12.14 -3.53 -47.66
C VAL A 742 -11.88 -3.29 -49.15
N ARG A 743 -12.09 -2.05 -49.64
CA ARG A 743 -11.83 -1.66 -51.04
C ARG A 743 -10.98 -0.38 -51.23
N GLN A 744 -9.81 -0.35 -50.58
CA GLN A 744 -8.60 0.19 -51.22
C GLN A 744 -7.41 -0.74 -50.91
N THR A 745 -6.65 -1.11 -51.94
CA THR A 745 -5.66 -2.20 -51.90
C THR A 745 -4.36 -1.81 -52.61
N TYR A 746 -3.23 -1.98 -51.90
CA TYR A 746 -1.86 -2.27 -52.39
C TYR A 746 -1.26 -1.35 -53.50
N ALA A 747 -0.25 -0.52 -53.20
CA ALA A 747 1.21 -0.83 -53.23
C ALA A 747 1.84 -0.59 -54.64
N PRO A 748 3.18 -0.69 -54.91
CA PRO A 748 4.32 -1.03 -54.03
C PRO A 748 5.62 -0.17 -54.24
N LEU A 749 6.73 -0.63 -53.65
CA LEU A 749 8.17 -0.36 -53.94
C LEU A 749 8.83 0.97 -53.48
N GLY A 750 10.15 0.87 -53.23
CA GLY A 750 11.09 1.95 -52.86
C GLY A 750 11.82 2.57 -54.07
N PRO A 751 13.09 3.02 -53.96
CA PRO A 751 14.13 2.53 -53.03
C PRO A 751 14.08 3.08 -51.59
#